data_AF-A0A1Z9D5D2-F1
#
_entry.id   AF-A0A1Z9D5D2-F1
#
_cell.length_a   1.000
_cell.length_b   1.000
_cell.length_c   1.000
_cell.angle_alpha   90.00
_cell.angle_beta   90.00
_cell.angle_gamma   90.00
#
_symmetry.space_group_name_H-M   'P 1'
#
loop_
_entity.id
_entity.type
_entity.pdbx_description
1 polymer ?
#
loop_
_entity_poly.entity_id
_entity_poly.type
_entity_poly.pdbx_seq_one_letter_code
_entity_poly.pdbx_strand_id
1 'polypeptide(L)'
;MEKTSLYLVNKKKVLFIYLLSFLFINSFYIIAQDNILPCGTTQMVKKEFDKNPEIYLKNKAILDSLSILYENKPRMNVQKTIPVVFHILHEGWPIGVAENISKEQVEDAIRLMNEDFNAENEDLSNVISEFQNIVGDVQLTFVLAKIDPNGNCTEGITRTYWAETGSADDDAKQIVFWDDESYLNIWVVKEIDSSIGAAAYTYLPSTGGPNFRHGIIANNEYVGSIGTGSNSNYVRHTLSHECGHFFNLEHTWAEWADVGLSSNCNEDDFVNDTPNCIGSYSSCNLSSSSCSTLDNVQNIMDYSSCTCMFTQGQVNRMEASLNSNVGARVDLWQDDNLWETGTHPSYLAEECLASVDFYVPNGITCSGEETQFYNNSYNLGQNPTYYWSFPGGNPSNSTEENPVVVYNNSGSFNVSLSITTDAGNNYLTQDDYITVLDQSSITTEIVESFENNSFPNQSNSGLPWSIMEQETETTWNRTETAYSDGGASMRIRSRFFSGENLHNLYTPFIDLSSFTTPVRMYFDYAYAKRNNQVEDLLRILVSDDCGLTWTERKDMDTDNLITNGGSYISTTFVPNLSQWEEEFVNLNPWAGNSNIQIKFEFSGENGNYLYLDNLRLQSQNSEMIDLQKPNKGDLVKIVDILGREVSIFSKNKILFYIYENGYVEKKQIIQ
;
A
#
# COMPACT_ATOMS: atom_id res chain seq x y z
N MET A 1 1.51 -25.89 70.87
CA MET A 1 0.63 -24.71 70.93
C MET A 1 1.49 -23.50 70.65
N GLU A 2 1.01 -22.67 69.73
CA GLU A 2 1.63 -21.45 69.20
C GLU A 2 2.90 -21.56 68.33
N LYS A 3 2.66 -21.20 67.05
CA LYS A 3 3.51 -20.51 66.06
C LYS A 3 4.98 -20.95 65.93
N THR A 4 5.34 -21.49 64.77
CA THR A 4 5.95 -20.74 63.64
C THR A 4 6.31 -21.72 62.51
N SER A 5 6.21 -21.26 61.26
CA SER A 5 6.93 -21.76 60.06
C SER A 5 6.39 -23.00 59.33
N LEU A 6 5.59 -22.74 58.29
CA LEU A 6 5.46 -23.60 57.12
C LEU A 6 5.59 -22.72 55.87
N TYR A 7 6.81 -22.18 55.69
CA TYR A 7 7.31 -21.80 54.38
C TYR A 7 7.86 -23.09 53.75
N LEU A 8 7.46 -23.40 52.51
CA LEU A 8 7.85 -24.55 51.65
C LEU A 8 6.81 -25.65 51.46
N VAL A 9 5.64 -25.34 50.88
CA VAL A 9 4.97 -26.26 49.92
C VAL A 9 4.17 -25.43 48.90
N ASN A 10 4.80 -24.95 47.81
CA ASN A 10 4.16 -24.73 46.48
C ASN A 10 5.10 -24.10 45.43
N LYS A 11 6.23 -24.76 45.13
CA LYS A 11 7.08 -24.38 43.97
C LYS A 11 7.65 -25.60 43.24
N LYS A 12 6.84 -26.64 43.01
CA LYS A 12 7.27 -27.83 42.23
C LYS A 12 6.26 -28.37 41.22
N LYS A 13 5.23 -27.62 40.82
CA LYS A 13 4.31 -28.01 39.73
C LYS A 13 4.14 -27.00 38.59
N VAL A 14 4.88 -25.88 38.60
CA VAL A 14 4.80 -24.84 37.54
C VAL A 14 6.04 -24.85 36.61
N LEU A 15 7.03 -25.70 36.87
CA LEU A 15 8.29 -25.73 36.11
C LEU A 15 8.41 -26.90 35.10
N PHE A 16 7.31 -27.58 34.78
CA PHE A 16 7.34 -28.74 33.87
C PHE A 16 6.38 -28.65 32.67
N ILE A 17 5.73 -27.50 32.46
CA ILE A 17 4.90 -27.22 31.27
C ILE A 17 5.55 -26.18 30.34
N TYR A 18 6.58 -25.47 30.80
CA TYR A 18 7.33 -24.51 29.98
C TYR A 18 8.55 -25.10 29.23
N LEU A 19 8.78 -26.42 29.30
CA LEU A 19 9.92 -27.07 28.64
C LEU A 19 9.53 -28.04 27.50
N LEU A 20 8.25 -28.08 27.11
CA LEU A 20 7.72 -29.01 26.10
C LEU A 20 6.97 -28.33 24.95
N SER A 21 7.01 -27.01 24.86
CA SER A 21 6.53 -26.21 23.71
C SER A 21 7.66 -25.63 22.85
N PHE A 22 8.94 -25.97 23.13
CA PHE A 22 10.11 -25.43 22.42
C PHE A 22 10.81 -26.43 21.49
N LEU A 23 10.18 -27.55 21.16
CA LEU A 23 10.81 -28.63 20.38
C LEU A 23 9.88 -29.21 19.31
N PHE A 24 9.18 -28.38 18.54
CA PHE A 24 8.64 -28.75 17.21
C PHE A 24 8.40 -27.49 16.36
N ILE A 25 9.46 -26.73 16.12
CA ILE A 25 9.58 -25.93 14.89
C ILE A 25 10.81 -26.51 14.18
N ASN A 26 10.63 -27.66 13.52
CA ASN A 26 11.48 -27.96 12.38
C ASN A 26 10.97 -27.02 11.29
N SER A 27 11.53 -25.81 11.29
CA SER A 27 11.55 -24.94 10.14
C SER A 27 12.06 -25.79 8.98
N PHE A 28 11.16 -26.11 8.06
CA PHE A 28 11.57 -26.26 6.67
C PHE A 28 12.26 -24.94 6.34
N TYR A 29 13.60 -24.92 6.40
CA TYR A 29 14.37 -23.97 5.61
C TYR A 29 14.05 -24.31 4.16
N ILE A 30 12.95 -23.74 3.65
CA ILE A 30 12.92 -23.36 2.26
C ILE A 30 14.06 -22.37 2.18
N ILE A 31 15.17 -22.80 1.60
CA ILE A 31 16.13 -21.85 1.01
C ILE A 31 15.29 -21.17 -0.05
N ALA A 32 14.68 -20.03 0.29
CA ALA A 32 14.28 -19.09 -0.73
C ALA A 32 15.58 -18.79 -1.46
N GLN A 33 15.64 -19.08 -2.77
CA GLN A 33 16.59 -18.38 -3.60
C GLN A 33 16.29 -16.90 -3.37
N ASP A 34 17.25 -16.14 -2.85
CA ASP A 34 17.17 -14.68 -2.88
C ASP A 34 16.98 -14.30 -4.36
N ASN A 35 15.74 -14.06 -4.74
CA ASN A 35 15.40 -13.53 -6.06
C ASN A 35 15.81 -12.06 -6.02
N ILE A 36 17.10 -11.82 -6.19
CA ILE A 36 17.65 -10.49 -6.44
C ILE A 36 16.91 -9.93 -7.65
N LEU A 37 16.32 -8.75 -7.51
CA LEU A 37 15.61 -8.06 -8.58
C LEU A 37 16.64 -7.35 -9.49
N PRO A 38 16.47 -7.38 -10.82
CA PRO A 38 17.33 -6.67 -11.75
C PRO A 38 17.10 -5.15 -11.72
N CYS A 39 17.93 -4.37 -12.41
CA CYS A 39 17.62 -2.98 -12.74
C CYS A 39 16.58 -2.90 -13.89
N GLY A 40 15.69 -1.92 -13.78
CA GLY A 40 14.59 -1.67 -14.72
C GLY A 40 14.90 -0.66 -15.83
N THR A 41 16.09 -0.04 -15.81
CA THR A 41 16.46 1.08 -16.70
C THR A 41 16.32 0.74 -18.18
N THR A 42 16.74 -0.46 -18.61
CA THR A 42 16.58 -0.91 -20.01
C THR A 42 15.13 -0.86 -20.47
N GLN A 43 14.20 -1.37 -19.65
CA GLN A 43 12.77 -1.39 -19.99
C GLN A 43 12.19 0.02 -20.03
N MET A 44 12.54 0.86 -19.07
CA MET A 44 12.01 2.22 -18.97
C MET A 44 12.53 3.10 -20.09
N VAL A 45 13.83 3.03 -20.41
CA VAL A 45 14.40 3.75 -21.55
C VAL A 45 13.76 3.31 -22.86
N LYS A 46 13.52 2.00 -23.09
CA LYS A 46 12.79 1.53 -24.28
C LYS A 46 11.38 2.12 -24.36
N LYS A 47 10.63 2.08 -23.24
CA LYS A 47 9.28 2.64 -23.15
C LYS A 47 9.26 4.12 -23.53
N GLU A 48 10.30 4.86 -23.17
CA GLU A 48 10.39 6.29 -23.48
C GLU A 48 10.97 6.59 -24.86
N PHE A 49 11.89 5.76 -25.35
CA PHE A 49 12.35 5.79 -26.74
C PHE A 49 11.20 5.60 -27.71
N ASP A 50 10.28 4.66 -27.45
CA ASP A 50 9.12 4.41 -28.31
C ASP A 50 8.17 5.61 -28.39
N LYS A 51 8.13 6.47 -27.36
CA LYS A 51 7.34 7.70 -27.36
C LYS A 51 8.09 8.87 -28.02
N ASN A 52 9.38 9.02 -27.74
CA ASN A 52 10.18 10.19 -28.09
C ASN A 52 11.53 9.84 -28.77
N PRO A 53 11.55 9.10 -29.89
CA PRO A 53 12.79 8.56 -30.47
C PRO A 53 13.72 9.65 -31.01
N GLU A 54 13.17 10.75 -31.53
CA GLU A 54 13.97 11.86 -32.07
C GLU A 54 14.80 12.58 -31.00
N ILE A 55 14.23 12.76 -29.80
CA ILE A 55 14.91 13.37 -28.66
C ILE A 55 16.08 12.48 -28.24
N TYR A 56 15.80 11.18 -28.07
CA TYR A 56 16.82 10.20 -27.70
C TYR A 56 17.99 10.18 -28.68
N LEU A 57 17.72 9.99 -29.97
CA LEU A 57 18.78 9.88 -30.99
C LEU A 57 19.62 11.16 -31.10
N LYS A 58 18.98 12.33 -31.01
CA LYS A 58 19.68 13.63 -31.01
C LYS A 58 20.60 13.75 -29.80
N ASN A 59 20.08 13.49 -28.60
CA ASN A 59 20.82 13.66 -27.37
C ASN A 59 21.96 12.65 -27.24
N LYS A 60 21.71 11.39 -27.59
CA LYS A 60 22.74 10.34 -27.68
C LYS A 60 23.87 10.74 -28.60
N ALA A 61 23.58 11.22 -29.81
CA ALA A 61 24.61 11.65 -30.75
C ALA A 61 25.50 12.78 -30.21
N ILE A 62 24.93 13.71 -29.44
CA ILE A 62 25.69 14.76 -28.75
C ILE A 62 26.60 14.15 -27.69
N LEU A 63 26.05 13.30 -26.82
CA LEU A 63 26.79 12.69 -25.72
C LEU A 63 27.92 11.78 -26.22
N ASP A 64 27.69 10.93 -27.23
CA ASP A 64 28.73 10.07 -27.81
C ASP A 64 29.86 10.90 -28.43
N SER A 65 29.52 12.01 -29.11
CA SER A 65 30.53 12.94 -29.65
C SER A 65 31.36 13.59 -28.54
N LEU A 66 30.74 13.94 -27.41
CA LEU A 66 31.44 14.49 -26.26
C LEU A 66 32.31 13.43 -25.56
N SER A 67 31.83 12.20 -25.39
CA SER A 67 32.58 11.10 -24.79
C SER A 67 33.92 10.87 -25.50
N ILE A 68 33.92 10.84 -26.83
CA ILE A 68 35.16 10.72 -27.63
C ILE A 68 36.12 11.88 -27.38
N LEU A 69 35.61 13.10 -27.16
CA LEU A 69 36.46 14.25 -26.82
C LEU A 69 37.06 14.10 -25.43
N TYR A 70 36.31 13.59 -24.46
CA TYR A 70 36.78 13.38 -23.09
C TYR A 70 37.80 12.25 -22.97
N GLU A 71 37.68 11.18 -23.77
CA GLU A 71 38.72 10.14 -23.87
C GLU A 71 40.09 10.69 -24.25
N ASN A 72 40.12 11.78 -25.04
CA ASN A 72 41.35 12.39 -25.55
C ASN A 72 41.79 13.63 -24.77
N LYS A 73 41.02 14.07 -23.77
CA LYS A 73 41.34 15.26 -22.96
C LYS A 73 42.22 14.88 -21.77
N PRO A 74 43.24 15.69 -21.44
CA PRO A 74 43.92 15.55 -20.16
C PRO A 74 42.91 15.82 -19.04
N ARG A 75 42.83 14.88 -18.09
CA ARG A 75 41.92 14.95 -16.96
C ARG A 75 42.19 16.20 -16.12
N MET A 76 41.16 17.01 -15.90
CA MET A 76 41.19 18.06 -14.89
C MET A 76 40.63 17.46 -13.60
N ASN A 77 41.45 17.40 -12.55
CA ASN A 77 41.01 16.96 -11.23
C ASN A 77 40.18 18.07 -10.58
N VAL A 78 38.86 18.01 -10.81
CA VAL A 78 37.88 18.91 -10.21
C VAL A 78 36.82 18.05 -9.57
N GLN A 79 36.76 18.08 -8.24
CA GLN A 79 35.66 17.48 -7.49
C GLN A 79 34.36 18.19 -7.86
N LYS A 80 33.34 17.44 -8.26
CA LYS A 80 32.00 17.97 -8.52
C LYS A 80 31.06 17.55 -7.40
N THR A 81 30.23 18.46 -6.92
CA THR A 81 29.21 18.16 -5.90
C THR A 81 27.85 18.07 -6.57
N ILE A 82 27.07 17.05 -6.22
CA ILE A 82 25.70 16.83 -6.71
C ILE A 82 24.74 16.97 -5.52
N PRO A 83 23.81 17.94 -5.56
CA PRO A 83 22.73 18.04 -4.58
C PRO A 83 21.77 16.86 -4.74
N VAL A 84 21.46 16.16 -3.65
CA VAL A 84 20.58 14.99 -3.65
C VAL A 84 19.38 15.23 -2.73
N VAL A 85 18.22 14.76 -3.16
CA VAL A 85 17.03 14.64 -2.32
C VAL A 85 16.47 13.23 -2.38
N PHE A 86 16.15 12.67 -1.21
CA PHE A 86 15.41 11.42 -1.08
C PHE A 86 13.94 11.70 -0.79
N HIS A 87 13.06 11.15 -1.61
CA HIS A 87 11.62 11.17 -1.44
C HIS A 87 11.14 9.80 -0.95
N ILE A 88 10.87 9.68 0.34
CA ILE A 88 10.41 8.42 0.96
C ILE A 88 8.88 8.35 0.87
N LEU A 89 8.37 7.41 0.06
CA LEU A 89 6.95 7.18 -0.13
C LEU A 89 6.51 5.98 0.71
N HIS A 90 5.54 6.16 1.62
CA HIS A 90 5.19 5.16 2.62
C HIS A 90 3.69 4.99 2.87
N GLU A 91 3.28 3.84 3.39
CA GLU A 91 1.89 3.51 3.78
C GLU A 91 1.58 3.89 5.24
N GLY A 92 2.34 4.83 5.81
CA GLY A 92 2.16 5.30 7.20
C GLY A 92 2.98 4.57 8.26
N TRP A 93 3.87 3.65 7.89
CA TRP A 93 4.76 2.98 8.84
C TRP A 93 5.60 3.96 9.68
N PRO A 94 5.99 3.59 10.91
CA PRO A 94 6.96 4.35 11.68
C PRO A 94 8.28 4.55 10.93
N ILE A 95 8.98 5.67 11.16
CA ILE A 95 10.33 5.87 10.59
C ILE A 95 11.27 4.74 11.02
N GLY A 96 11.98 4.16 10.06
CA GLY A 96 12.87 3.01 10.23
C GLY A 96 12.18 1.65 10.08
N VAL A 97 10.90 1.62 9.71
CA VAL A 97 10.12 0.39 9.50
C VAL A 97 9.64 0.32 8.05
N ALA A 98 9.80 -0.86 7.44
CA ALA A 98 9.42 -1.13 6.05
C ALA A 98 9.96 -0.03 5.10
N GLU A 99 9.17 0.44 4.15
CA GLU A 99 9.60 1.45 3.18
C GLU A 99 9.85 2.85 3.77
N ASN A 100 9.42 3.12 5.01
CA ASN A 100 9.67 4.41 5.65
C ASN A 100 11.08 4.49 6.27
N ILE A 101 12.12 4.23 5.46
CA ILE A 101 13.51 4.04 5.90
C ILE A 101 14.07 5.17 6.77
N SER A 102 15.01 4.85 7.66
CA SER A 102 15.57 5.83 8.59
C SER A 102 16.51 6.83 7.91
N LYS A 103 16.78 7.97 8.56
CA LYS A 103 17.76 8.95 8.06
C LYS A 103 19.15 8.35 7.97
N GLU A 104 19.53 7.51 8.92
CA GLU A 104 20.82 6.82 8.96
C GLU A 104 20.98 5.90 7.74
N GLN A 105 19.90 5.23 7.30
CA GLN A 105 19.93 4.41 6.08
C GLN A 105 20.13 5.27 4.81
N VAL A 106 19.52 6.45 4.75
CA VAL A 106 19.75 7.41 3.65
C VAL A 106 21.18 7.96 3.67
N GLU A 107 21.70 8.33 4.83
CA GLU A 107 23.09 8.81 4.99
C GLU A 107 24.10 7.70 4.66
N ASP A 108 23.79 6.44 5.00
CA ASP A 108 24.58 5.28 4.62
C ASP A 108 24.60 5.07 3.10
N ALA A 109 23.46 5.23 2.43
CA ALA A 109 23.38 5.18 0.97
C ALA A 109 24.23 6.29 0.31
N ILE A 110 24.17 7.52 0.81
CA ILE A 110 25.02 8.63 0.36
C ILE A 110 26.51 8.34 0.57
N ARG A 111 26.87 7.75 1.73
CA ARG A 111 28.25 7.33 2.00
C ARG A 111 28.73 6.31 0.96
N LEU A 112 27.94 5.28 0.67
CA LEU A 112 28.27 4.24 -0.31
C LEU A 112 28.44 4.81 -1.72
N MET A 113 27.52 5.68 -2.16
CA MET A 113 27.65 6.37 -3.45
C MET A 113 28.94 7.20 -3.52
N ASN A 114 29.28 7.91 -2.44
CA ASN A 114 30.53 8.68 -2.39
C ASN A 114 31.77 7.77 -2.44
N GLU A 115 31.77 6.64 -1.73
CA GLU A 115 32.87 5.67 -1.78
C GLU A 115 33.07 5.11 -3.19
N ASP A 116 32.00 4.68 -3.85
CA ASP A 116 32.05 4.08 -5.19
C ASP A 116 32.51 5.07 -6.26
N PHE A 117 31.98 6.30 -6.23
CA PHE A 117 32.32 7.33 -7.23
C PHE A 117 33.68 8.00 -7.01
N ASN A 118 34.31 7.81 -5.86
CA ASN A 118 35.68 8.30 -5.60
C ASN A 118 36.72 7.17 -5.54
N ALA A 119 36.32 5.93 -5.85
CA ALA A 119 37.14 4.74 -5.74
C ALA A 119 37.78 4.57 -4.34
N GLU A 120 36.98 4.83 -3.30
CA GLU A 120 37.34 4.71 -1.88
C GLU A 120 36.66 3.51 -1.19
N ASN A 121 35.80 2.79 -1.89
CA ASN A 121 35.11 1.60 -1.37
C ASN A 121 36.08 0.46 -1.05
N GLU A 122 35.92 -0.16 0.14
CA GLU A 122 36.86 -1.15 0.68
C GLU A 122 37.01 -2.42 -0.18
N ASP A 123 35.96 -2.78 -0.91
CA ASP A 123 35.91 -3.97 -1.78
C ASP A 123 36.63 -3.80 -3.11
N LEU A 124 37.16 -2.61 -3.44
CA LEU A 124 38.13 -2.45 -4.53
C LEU A 124 39.36 -3.35 -4.38
N SER A 125 39.71 -3.70 -3.14
CA SER A 125 40.79 -4.66 -2.87
C SER A 125 40.55 -6.05 -3.48
N ASN A 126 39.31 -6.36 -3.86
CA ASN A 126 38.94 -7.62 -4.52
C ASN A 126 39.14 -7.59 -6.04
N VAL A 127 39.38 -6.42 -6.66
CA VAL A 127 39.55 -6.28 -8.12
C VAL A 127 40.73 -7.13 -8.59
N ILE A 128 40.50 -8.01 -9.57
CA ILE A 128 41.54 -8.88 -10.13
C ILE A 128 42.60 -8.07 -10.89
N SER A 129 43.82 -8.61 -10.95
CA SER A 129 45.00 -7.93 -11.52
C SER A 129 44.81 -7.39 -12.94
N GLU A 130 43.99 -8.07 -13.74
CA GLU A 130 43.67 -7.76 -15.12
C GLU A 130 42.94 -6.41 -15.25
N PHE A 131 42.15 -6.02 -14.25
CA PHE A 131 41.33 -4.80 -14.26
C PHE A 131 41.82 -3.71 -13.28
N GLN A 132 42.79 -4.01 -12.41
CA GLN A 132 43.32 -3.03 -11.44
C GLN A 132 43.82 -1.72 -12.07
N ASN A 133 44.41 -1.78 -13.27
CA ASN A 133 44.98 -0.60 -13.93
C ASN A 133 43.94 0.28 -14.65
N ILE A 134 42.70 -0.16 -14.74
CA ILE A 134 41.61 0.57 -15.38
C ILE A 134 40.56 1.07 -14.38
N VAL A 135 40.76 0.85 -13.07
CA VAL A 135 39.86 1.38 -12.02
C VAL A 135 39.76 2.90 -12.15
N GLY A 136 38.53 3.39 -12.28
CA GLY A 136 38.21 4.79 -12.43
C GLY A 136 37.74 5.42 -11.12
N ASP A 137 38.45 6.44 -10.66
CA ASP A 137 37.92 7.45 -9.73
C ASP A 137 37.11 8.46 -10.55
N VAL A 138 35.89 8.83 -10.17
CA VAL A 138 35.03 9.80 -10.89
C VAL A 138 35.22 11.24 -10.37
N GLN A 139 35.64 11.42 -9.11
CA GLN A 139 35.69 12.72 -8.41
C GLN A 139 34.31 13.40 -8.30
N LEU A 140 33.30 12.62 -7.90
CA LEU A 140 31.93 13.07 -7.71
C LEU A 140 31.52 12.90 -6.23
N THR A 141 31.01 13.96 -5.62
CA THR A 141 30.48 13.93 -4.24
C THR A 141 28.99 14.19 -4.24
N PHE A 142 28.22 13.29 -3.65
CA PHE A 142 26.80 13.43 -3.40
C PHE A 142 26.57 14.02 -2.01
N VAL A 143 25.75 15.06 -1.92
CA VAL A 143 25.43 15.75 -0.67
C VAL A 143 23.92 15.94 -0.59
N LEU A 144 23.33 15.50 0.52
CA LEU A 144 21.91 15.80 0.81
C LEU A 144 21.71 17.32 0.85
N ALA A 145 20.75 17.79 0.07
CA ALA A 145 20.37 19.20 0.00
C ALA A 145 20.07 19.79 1.38
N LYS A 146 20.38 21.08 1.55
CA LYS A 146 20.12 21.83 2.79
C LYS A 146 19.10 22.95 2.61
N ILE A 147 18.76 23.25 1.36
CA ILE A 147 17.71 24.20 0.98
C ILE A 147 16.76 23.46 0.03
N ASP A 148 15.45 23.59 0.26
CA ASP A 148 14.40 23.05 -0.62
C ASP A 148 14.10 24.02 -1.79
N PRO A 149 13.31 23.62 -2.80
CA PRO A 149 12.98 24.50 -3.93
C PRO A 149 12.25 25.80 -3.57
N ASN A 150 11.69 25.90 -2.37
CA ASN A 150 11.02 27.10 -1.88
C ASN A 150 11.94 27.98 -1.02
N GLY A 151 13.21 27.61 -0.85
CA GLY A 151 14.20 28.32 -0.05
C GLY A 151 14.16 28.00 1.45
N ASN A 152 13.43 26.96 1.87
CA ASN A 152 13.37 26.56 3.28
C ASN A 152 14.49 25.59 3.64
N CYS A 153 14.87 25.56 4.91
CA CYS A 153 15.80 24.56 5.45
C CYS A 153 15.23 23.14 5.25
N THR A 154 16.08 22.23 4.80
CA THR A 154 15.76 20.80 4.65
C THR A 154 16.96 19.94 5.02
N GLU A 155 16.70 18.67 5.34
CA GLU A 155 17.76 17.66 5.49
C GLU A 155 18.00 16.87 4.19
N GLY A 156 17.33 17.23 3.09
CA GLY A 156 17.39 16.53 1.82
C GLY A 156 16.59 15.22 1.82
N ILE A 157 15.64 15.10 2.75
CA ILE A 157 14.75 13.94 2.88
C ILE A 157 13.32 14.46 3.03
N THR A 158 12.43 14.00 2.17
CA THR A 158 10.97 14.21 2.32
C THR A 158 10.30 12.88 2.63
N ARG A 159 9.19 12.92 3.36
CA ARG A 159 8.35 11.75 3.63
C ARG A 159 6.94 12.04 3.19
N THR A 160 6.33 11.15 2.43
CA THR A 160 5.01 11.37 1.84
C THR A 160 4.19 10.09 1.92
N TYR A 161 3.03 10.19 2.57
CA TYR A 161 2.07 9.09 2.56
C TYR A 161 1.54 8.87 1.14
N TRP A 162 1.62 7.64 0.66
CA TRP A 162 1.11 7.24 -0.64
C TRP A 162 0.78 5.74 -0.63
N ALA A 163 -0.50 5.40 -0.82
CA ALA A 163 -1.01 4.04 -0.64
C ALA A 163 -0.55 3.08 -1.74
N GLU A 164 -0.10 3.61 -2.88
CA GLU A 164 0.28 2.86 -4.07
C GLU A 164 1.79 2.59 -4.16
N THR A 165 2.55 2.87 -3.09
CA THR A 165 4.01 2.60 -3.00
C THR A 165 4.38 1.12 -3.20
N GLY A 166 3.42 0.20 -3.09
CA GLY A 166 3.59 -1.23 -3.38
C GLY A 166 3.46 -1.63 -4.86
N SER A 167 3.20 -0.69 -5.77
CA SER A 167 3.17 -0.94 -7.23
C SER A 167 3.67 0.30 -7.98
N ALA A 168 4.75 0.90 -7.49
CA ALA A 168 5.19 2.21 -7.93
C ALA A 168 5.80 2.20 -9.33
N ASP A 169 5.49 3.23 -10.13
CA ASP A 169 6.18 3.54 -11.38
C ASP A 169 6.51 5.04 -11.47
N ASP A 170 6.48 5.66 -12.66
CA ASP A 170 6.71 7.10 -12.81
C ASP A 170 5.57 7.96 -12.22
N ASP A 171 4.46 7.36 -11.77
CA ASP A 171 3.41 8.00 -10.98
C ASP A 171 3.94 8.58 -9.65
N ALA A 172 4.88 7.89 -8.99
CA ALA A 172 5.58 8.38 -7.80
C ALA A 172 6.22 9.76 -8.03
N LYS A 173 6.71 10.02 -9.25
CA LYS A 173 7.31 11.31 -9.62
C LYS A 173 6.28 12.43 -9.76
N GLN A 174 4.98 12.12 -9.85
CA GLN A 174 3.89 13.10 -9.86
C GLN A 174 3.40 13.44 -8.45
N ILE A 175 3.67 12.59 -7.46
CA ILE A 175 3.27 12.78 -6.07
C ILE A 175 4.16 13.82 -5.39
N VAL A 176 5.48 13.66 -5.54
CA VAL A 176 6.48 14.56 -4.95
C VAL A 176 7.71 14.60 -5.84
N PHE A 177 8.28 15.78 -6.06
CA PHE A 177 9.51 15.96 -6.82
C PHE A 177 10.08 17.34 -6.54
N TRP A 178 11.39 17.48 -6.67
CA TRP A 178 12.09 18.76 -6.79
C TRP A 178 12.62 18.94 -8.22
N ASP A 179 13.02 20.16 -8.56
CA ASP A 179 13.55 20.50 -9.89
C ASP A 179 14.76 19.62 -10.23
N ASP A 180 14.66 18.82 -11.29
CA ASP A 180 15.65 17.82 -11.68
C ASP A 180 16.86 18.40 -12.43
N GLU A 181 16.83 19.70 -12.73
CA GLU A 181 18.01 20.49 -13.14
C GLU A 181 18.86 20.90 -11.93
N SER A 182 18.23 21.04 -10.75
CA SER A 182 18.87 21.52 -9.52
C SER A 182 19.25 20.37 -8.56
N TYR A 183 18.48 19.28 -8.56
CA TYR A 183 18.63 18.16 -7.62
C TYR A 183 18.61 16.80 -8.33
N LEU A 184 19.48 15.87 -7.89
CA LEU A 184 19.26 14.45 -8.12
C LEU A 184 18.13 13.96 -7.21
N ASN A 185 16.98 13.68 -7.81
CA ASN A 185 15.81 13.13 -7.12
C ASN A 185 15.92 11.60 -7.01
N ILE A 186 15.76 11.07 -5.79
CA ILE A 186 15.71 9.63 -5.52
C ILE A 186 14.41 9.30 -4.79
N TRP A 187 13.50 8.58 -5.44
CA TRP A 187 12.27 8.08 -4.84
C TRP A 187 12.51 6.71 -4.23
N VAL A 188 12.13 6.55 -2.97
CA VAL A 188 12.18 5.27 -2.25
C VAL A 188 10.77 4.78 -2.04
N VAL A 189 10.50 3.57 -2.51
CA VAL A 189 9.17 2.95 -2.53
C VAL A 189 9.21 1.56 -1.90
N LYS A 190 8.04 1.02 -1.58
CA LYS A 190 7.90 -0.34 -1.06
C LYS A 190 8.25 -1.38 -2.12
N GLU A 191 7.57 -1.32 -3.26
CA GLU A 191 7.81 -2.22 -4.39
C GLU A 191 7.61 -1.45 -5.71
N ILE A 192 8.49 -1.71 -6.68
CA ILE A 192 8.34 -1.20 -8.05
C ILE A 192 7.36 -2.14 -8.79
N ASP A 193 6.47 -1.55 -9.59
CA ASP A 193 5.40 -2.25 -10.32
C ASP A 193 5.89 -3.56 -10.95
N SER A 194 5.13 -4.63 -10.74
CA SER A 194 5.53 -5.99 -11.15
C SER A 194 5.73 -6.16 -12.67
N SER A 195 5.17 -5.26 -13.49
CA SER A 195 5.43 -5.23 -14.94
C SER A 195 6.83 -4.73 -15.28
N ILE A 196 7.47 -3.98 -14.38
CA ILE A 196 8.88 -3.58 -14.43
C ILE A 196 9.73 -4.60 -13.65
N GLY A 197 9.29 -4.97 -12.44
CA GLY A 197 9.89 -6.03 -11.62
C GLY A 197 11.35 -5.79 -11.27
N ALA A 198 11.68 -4.57 -10.81
CA ALA A 198 13.06 -4.11 -10.64
C ALA A 198 13.41 -3.75 -9.19
N ALA A 199 14.71 -3.82 -8.87
CA ALA A 199 15.31 -3.30 -7.65
C ALA A 199 15.30 -1.77 -7.64
N ALA A 200 15.71 -1.19 -8.76
CA ALA A 200 15.68 0.23 -9.02
C ALA A 200 15.66 0.48 -10.53
N TYR A 201 15.35 1.71 -10.93
CA TYR A 201 15.57 2.16 -12.30
C TYR A 201 15.78 3.66 -12.36
N THR A 202 16.39 4.09 -13.45
CA THR A 202 16.49 5.49 -13.84
C THR A 202 16.28 5.63 -15.35
N TYR A 203 16.65 6.79 -15.87
CA TYR A 203 16.71 7.08 -17.27
C TYR A 203 18.06 7.69 -17.63
N LEU A 204 18.58 7.31 -18.81
CA LEU A 204 19.74 7.95 -19.40
C LEU A 204 19.46 9.44 -19.70
N PRO A 205 20.48 10.32 -19.66
CA PRO A 205 20.31 11.74 -19.99
C PRO A 205 19.89 11.97 -21.45
N SER A 206 20.01 10.94 -22.30
CA SER A 206 19.51 10.97 -23.66
C SER A 206 17.98 10.96 -23.76
N THR A 207 17.26 10.42 -22.76
CA THR A 207 15.79 10.44 -22.75
C THR A 207 15.25 11.83 -22.41
N GLY A 208 13.98 12.08 -22.74
CA GLY A 208 13.30 13.33 -22.38
C GLY A 208 11.97 13.53 -23.09
N GLY A 209 11.34 14.65 -22.79
CA GLY A 209 10.04 15.06 -23.35
C GLY A 209 9.37 16.11 -22.47
N PRO A 210 8.21 16.66 -22.89
CA PRO A 210 7.44 17.58 -22.05
C PRO A 210 7.03 16.91 -20.73
N ASN A 211 7.26 17.59 -19.60
CA ASN A 211 6.95 17.09 -18.24
C ASN A 211 7.69 15.80 -17.84
N PHE A 212 8.78 15.47 -18.52
CA PHE A 212 9.63 14.35 -18.15
C PHE A 212 10.49 14.73 -16.94
N ARG A 213 10.64 13.82 -15.96
CA ARG A 213 11.44 14.04 -14.76
C ARG A 213 12.52 12.97 -14.63
N HIS A 214 13.77 13.39 -14.62
CA HIS A 214 14.93 12.56 -14.34
C HIS A 214 15.09 12.28 -12.84
N GLY A 215 15.75 11.16 -12.54
CA GLY A 215 16.03 10.70 -11.19
C GLY A 215 15.88 9.19 -11.07
N ILE A 216 15.96 8.68 -9.86
CA ILE A 216 16.05 7.24 -9.58
C ILE A 216 14.84 6.82 -8.76
N ILE A 217 14.15 5.75 -9.16
CA ILE A 217 13.18 5.08 -8.28
C ILE A 217 13.83 3.79 -7.78
N ALA A 218 13.81 3.58 -6.48
CA ALA A 218 14.42 2.42 -5.83
C ALA A 218 13.46 1.79 -4.83
N ASN A 219 13.39 0.46 -4.85
CA ASN A 219 12.82 -0.31 -3.77
C ASN A 219 13.67 -0.09 -2.50
N ASN A 220 13.02 0.17 -1.38
CA ASN A 220 13.64 0.43 -0.08
C ASN A 220 14.67 -0.64 0.35
N GLU A 221 14.46 -1.91 0.01
CA GLU A 221 15.38 -3.02 0.34
C GLU A 221 16.70 -2.97 -0.45
N TYR A 222 16.77 -2.10 -1.46
CA TYR A 222 17.94 -1.87 -2.31
C TYR A 222 18.61 -0.50 -2.07
N VAL A 223 18.25 0.17 -0.97
CA VAL A 223 18.80 1.48 -0.59
C VAL A 223 19.66 1.35 0.67
N GLY A 224 20.96 1.56 0.52
CA GLY A 224 21.93 1.49 1.62
C GLY A 224 22.29 0.05 2.01
N SER A 225 23.14 -0.08 3.03
CA SER A 225 23.66 -1.36 3.56
C SER A 225 23.12 -1.73 4.94
N ILE A 226 22.25 -0.87 5.50
CA ILE A 226 21.64 -1.01 6.83
C ILE A 226 20.11 -0.85 6.75
N GLY A 227 19.42 -1.08 7.87
CA GLY A 227 17.96 -0.91 7.93
C GLY A 227 17.25 -1.98 7.13
N THR A 228 16.44 -1.59 6.15
CA THR A 228 15.80 -2.53 5.21
C THR A 228 16.73 -2.96 4.07
N GLY A 229 17.80 -2.19 3.81
CA GLY A 229 18.86 -2.58 2.90
C GLY A 229 19.68 -3.76 3.43
N SER A 230 20.62 -4.24 2.60
CA SER A 230 21.56 -5.29 3.00
C SER A 230 22.98 -4.95 2.58
N ASN A 231 23.96 -5.34 3.38
CA ASN A 231 25.37 -5.20 3.02
C ASN A 231 25.85 -6.31 2.06
N SER A 232 24.96 -6.83 1.20
CA SER A 232 25.39 -7.66 0.07
C SER A 232 26.02 -6.76 -0.99
N ASN A 233 27.04 -7.26 -1.70
CA ASN A 233 27.69 -6.47 -2.76
C ASN A 233 26.70 -5.98 -3.82
N TYR A 234 25.66 -6.76 -4.12
CA TYR A 234 24.64 -6.34 -5.07
C TYR A 234 23.83 -5.12 -4.56
N VAL A 235 23.26 -5.23 -3.36
CA VAL A 235 22.38 -4.19 -2.81
C VAL A 235 23.15 -2.90 -2.54
N ARG A 236 24.35 -2.98 -1.93
CA ARG A 236 25.11 -1.79 -1.55
C ARG A 236 25.51 -0.90 -2.74
N HIS A 237 25.65 -1.47 -3.94
CA HIS A 237 26.02 -0.75 -5.16
C HIS A 237 24.82 -0.41 -6.06
N THR A 238 23.58 -0.72 -5.65
CA THR A 238 22.40 -0.52 -6.50
C THR A 238 22.20 0.95 -6.90
N LEU A 239 22.27 1.88 -5.95
CA LEU A 239 22.15 3.32 -6.30
C LEU A 239 23.33 3.82 -7.13
N SER A 240 24.53 3.26 -6.94
CA SER A 240 25.69 3.61 -7.76
C SER A 240 25.54 3.13 -9.19
N HIS A 241 24.98 1.93 -9.38
CA HIS A 241 24.59 1.40 -10.69
C HIS A 241 23.58 2.31 -11.39
N GLU A 242 22.49 2.67 -10.73
CA GLU A 242 21.50 3.60 -11.31
C GLU A 242 22.09 5.00 -11.56
N CYS A 243 22.96 5.50 -10.69
CA CYS A 243 23.65 6.76 -10.93
C CYS A 243 24.58 6.68 -12.15
N GLY A 244 25.21 5.53 -12.40
CA GLY A 244 25.96 5.29 -13.63
C GLY A 244 25.11 5.55 -14.87
N HIS A 245 23.90 4.96 -14.91
CA HIS A 245 22.93 5.23 -15.98
C HIS A 245 22.49 6.71 -16.04
N PHE A 246 22.20 7.32 -14.89
CA PHE A 246 21.85 8.75 -14.79
C PHE A 246 22.95 9.65 -15.37
N PHE A 247 24.21 9.22 -15.28
CA PHE A 247 25.39 9.87 -15.87
C PHE A 247 25.88 9.22 -17.18
N ASN A 248 24.98 8.59 -17.95
CA ASN A 248 25.22 8.14 -19.33
C ASN A 248 26.07 6.86 -19.51
N LEU A 249 26.08 5.97 -18.53
CA LEU A 249 26.60 4.62 -18.70
C LEU A 249 25.50 3.66 -19.17
N GLU A 250 25.84 2.76 -20.08
CA GLU A 250 25.00 1.60 -20.40
C GLU A 250 25.41 0.42 -19.51
N HIS A 251 24.63 -0.64 -19.55
CA HIS A 251 25.09 -1.94 -19.03
C HIS A 251 26.32 -2.41 -19.80
N THR A 252 27.24 -3.09 -19.13
CA THR A 252 28.54 -3.52 -19.72
C THR A 252 28.44 -4.43 -20.95
N TRP A 253 27.28 -5.08 -21.14
CA TRP A 253 27.08 -6.05 -22.21
C TRP A 253 26.49 -5.46 -23.49
N ALA A 254 25.66 -4.42 -23.40
CA ALA A 254 25.01 -3.78 -24.55
C ALA A 254 24.12 -2.59 -24.15
N GLU A 255 23.86 -1.72 -25.13
CA GLU A 255 22.70 -0.83 -25.14
C GLU A 255 21.39 -1.62 -25.18
N TRP A 256 20.56 -1.42 -24.15
CA TRP A 256 19.17 -1.89 -24.09
C TRP A 256 18.95 -3.41 -24.26
N ALA A 257 19.95 -4.26 -24.04
CA ALA A 257 19.77 -5.70 -24.14
C ALA A 257 19.50 -6.33 -22.77
N ASP A 258 18.84 -7.48 -22.78
CA ASP A 258 18.73 -8.31 -21.58
C ASP A 258 20.07 -9.02 -21.32
N VAL A 259 20.37 -9.25 -20.05
CA VAL A 259 21.61 -9.91 -19.60
C VAL A 259 21.68 -11.36 -20.08
N GLY A 260 22.89 -11.84 -20.36
CA GLY A 260 23.20 -13.25 -20.66
C GLY A 260 22.89 -13.70 -22.09
N LEU A 261 22.51 -12.80 -23.00
CA LEU A 261 22.20 -13.14 -24.39
C LEU A 261 23.46 -13.21 -25.25
N SER A 262 23.60 -14.28 -26.05
CA SER A 262 24.74 -14.42 -26.97
C SER A 262 24.78 -13.35 -28.08
N SER A 263 23.63 -12.73 -28.38
CA SER A 263 23.55 -11.61 -29.31
C SER A 263 24.29 -10.37 -28.82
N ASN A 264 24.48 -10.22 -27.50
CA ASN A 264 25.16 -9.08 -26.88
C ASN A 264 26.61 -8.95 -27.37
N CYS A 265 27.26 -10.06 -27.77
CA CYS A 265 28.58 -10.01 -28.40
C CYS A 265 28.65 -9.26 -29.74
N ASN A 266 27.52 -8.82 -30.30
CA ASN A 266 27.47 -7.97 -31.50
C ASN A 266 27.16 -6.50 -31.17
N GLU A 267 26.95 -6.18 -29.90
CA GLU A 267 26.71 -4.85 -29.36
C GLU A 267 27.89 -4.44 -28.47
N ASP A 268 27.82 -3.24 -27.90
CA ASP A 268 28.84 -2.66 -27.04
C ASP A 268 28.18 -1.70 -26.03
N ASP A 269 28.88 -1.38 -24.93
CA ASP A 269 28.48 -0.35 -23.95
C ASP A 269 29.05 1.04 -24.29
N PHE A 270 29.78 1.12 -25.41
CA PHE A 270 30.47 2.30 -25.92
C PHE A 270 31.60 2.80 -25.02
N VAL A 271 32.23 1.91 -24.26
CA VAL A 271 33.41 2.18 -23.44
C VAL A 271 34.56 1.27 -23.88
N ASN A 272 35.67 1.85 -24.34
CA ASN A 272 36.76 1.06 -24.92
C ASN A 272 37.49 0.12 -23.93
N ASP A 273 37.47 0.42 -22.63
CA ASP A 273 38.20 -0.33 -21.60
C ASP A 273 37.32 -1.29 -20.78
N THR A 274 36.02 -1.39 -21.08
CA THR A 274 35.14 -2.47 -20.64
C THR A 274 35.20 -3.58 -21.68
N PRO A 275 35.66 -4.79 -21.32
CA PRO A 275 35.68 -5.89 -22.28
C PRO A 275 34.27 -6.30 -22.66
N ASN A 276 34.00 -6.46 -23.96
CA ASN A 276 32.71 -6.93 -24.47
C ASN A 276 32.32 -8.26 -23.79
N CYS A 277 31.08 -8.35 -23.31
CA CYS A 277 30.59 -9.51 -22.59
C CYS A 277 29.09 -9.74 -22.86
N ILE A 278 28.58 -10.90 -22.46
CA ILE A 278 27.14 -11.15 -22.46
C ILE A 278 26.44 -10.64 -21.19
N GLY A 279 27.20 -10.22 -20.18
CA GLY A 279 26.74 -9.84 -18.85
C GLY A 279 26.52 -11.04 -17.91
N SER A 280 26.74 -10.85 -16.61
CA SER A 280 26.54 -11.87 -15.57
C SER A 280 25.34 -11.53 -14.69
N TYR A 281 24.66 -12.55 -14.16
CA TYR A 281 23.52 -12.35 -13.26
C TYR A 281 23.72 -13.08 -11.93
N SER A 282 23.70 -12.33 -10.82
CA SER A 282 23.74 -12.85 -9.44
C SER A 282 24.84 -13.91 -9.21
N SER A 283 25.97 -13.77 -9.92
CA SER A 283 27.10 -14.69 -9.83
C SER A 283 28.40 -13.92 -9.77
N CYS A 284 29.40 -14.49 -9.10
CA CYS A 284 30.76 -13.95 -9.03
C CYS A 284 31.77 -14.95 -9.59
N ASN A 285 31.76 -15.13 -10.92
CA ASN A 285 32.77 -15.94 -11.60
C ASN A 285 33.87 -15.05 -12.18
N LEU A 286 34.90 -14.80 -11.39
CA LEU A 286 36.07 -13.97 -11.78
C LEU A 286 36.87 -14.54 -12.97
N SER A 287 36.59 -15.78 -13.38
CA SER A 287 37.21 -16.43 -14.55
C SER A 287 36.28 -16.49 -15.76
N SER A 288 35.09 -15.86 -15.70
CA SER A 288 34.14 -15.85 -16.80
C SER A 288 34.74 -15.19 -18.03
N SER A 289 34.52 -15.81 -19.18
CA SER A 289 34.94 -15.27 -20.46
C SER A 289 33.81 -15.50 -21.46
N SER A 290 33.35 -14.41 -22.05
CA SER A 290 32.38 -14.38 -23.13
C SER A 290 32.89 -13.43 -24.22
N CYS A 291 32.27 -13.45 -25.39
CA CYS A 291 32.63 -12.59 -26.53
C CYS A 291 34.14 -12.56 -26.91
N SER A 292 34.89 -13.63 -26.58
CA SER A 292 36.34 -13.79 -26.76
C SER A 292 37.25 -12.97 -25.83
N THR A 293 36.72 -12.39 -24.76
CA THR A 293 37.43 -11.60 -23.76
C THR A 293 37.15 -12.09 -22.34
N LEU A 294 37.96 -11.69 -21.35
CA LEU A 294 37.66 -11.92 -19.95
C LEU A 294 36.57 -10.93 -19.53
N ASP A 295 35.49 -11.41 -18.93
CA ASP A 295 34.35 -10.57 -18.55
C ASP A 295 34.72 -9.74 -17.30
N ASN A 296 34.48 -8.43 -17.32
CA ASN A 296 34.64 -7.60 -16.13
C ASN A 296 33.41 -7.69 -15.22
N VAL A 297 33.19 -8.86 -14.62
CA VAL A 297 32.06 -9.10 -13.70
C VAL A 297 32.14 -8.24 -12.42
N GLN A 298 33.27 -7.57 -12.17
CA GLN A 298 33.44 -6.67 -11.02
C GLN A 298 33.02 -5.22 -11.33
N ASN A 299 32.55 -4.95 -12.55
CA ASN A 299 32.06 -3.64 -12.94
C ASN A 299 30.69 -3.33 -12.30
N ILE A 300 30.51 -2.13 -11.74
CA ILE A 300 29.24 -1.70 -11.13
C ILE A 300 28.07 -1.74 -12.13
N MET A 301 28.30 -1.61 -13.43
CA MET A 301 27.26 -1.69 -14.48
C MET A 301 26.93 -3.12 -14.94
N ASP A 302 27.44 -4.16 -14.28
CA ASP A 302 27.06 -5.57 -14.48
C ASP A 302 26.05 -6.04 -13.40
N TYR A 303 25.31 -7.13 -13.63
CA TYR A 303 24.37 -7.70 -12.62
C TYR A 303 24.99 -8.83 -11.79
N SER A 304 26.32 -8.98 -11.84
CA SER A 304 27.09 -9.89 -11.01
C SER A 304 26.91 -9.61 -9.51
N SER A 305 27.19 -10.62 -8.68
CA SER A 305 27.11 -10.49 -7.21
C SER A 305 28.40 -9.98 -6.57
N CYS A 306 29.39 -9.53 -7.35
CA CYS A 306 30.65 -8.99 -6.84
C CYS A 306 31.17 -7.76 -7.59
N THR A 307 30.24 -6.95 -8.08
CA THR A 307 30.54 -5.61 -8.57
C THR A 307 31.19 -4.76 -7.47
N CYS A 308 32.14 -3.90 -7.86
CA CYS A 308 32.87 -3.02 -6.94
C CYS A 308 33.68 -1.90 -7.62
N MET A 309 33.69 -1.79 -8.97
CA MET A 309 34.47 -0.75 -9.66
C MET A 309 33.77 -0.14 -10.87
N PHE A 310 34.06 1.13 -11.16
CA PHE A 310 33.93 1.72 -12.49
C PHE A 310 35.29 1.67 -13.23
N THR A 311 35.27 1.75 -14.56
CA THR A 311 36.49 1.90 -15.37
C THR A 311 36.83 3.38 -15.66
N GLN A 312 38.08 3.66 -16.03
CA GLN A 312 38.50 4.99 -16.44
C GLN A 312 37.79 5.46 -17.73
N GLY A 313 37.43 4.54 -18.63
CA GLY A 313 36.59 4.83 -19.79
C GLY A 313 35.16 5.21 -19.41
N GLN A 314 34.56 4.52 -18.43
CA GLN A 314 33.25 4.90 -17.88
C GLN A 314 33.30 6.29 -17.23
N VAL A 315 34.37 6.61 -16.49
CA VAL A 315 34.60 7.97 -15.94
C VAL A 315 34.57 9.02 -17.05
N ASN A 316 35.20 8.76 -18.21
CA ASN A 316 35.21 9.71 -19.33
C ASN A 316 33.81 9.97 -19.90
N ARG A 317 32.96 8.93 -19.98
CA ARG A 317 31.56 9.07 -20.41
C ARG A 317 30.71 9.85 -19.40
N MET A 318 30.89 9.59 -18.11
CA MET A 318 30.22 10.35 -17.06
C MET A 318 30.64 11.82 -17.06
N GLU A 319 31.92 12.11 -17.23
CA GLU A 319 32.43 13.47 -17.39
C GLU A 319 31.85 14.18 -18.61
N ALA A 320 31.68 13.48 -19.74
CA ALA A 320 31.03 14.05 -20.91
C ALA A 320 29.56 14.44 -20.63
N SER A 321 28.83 13.61 -19.87
CA SER A 321 27.46 13.90 -19.42
C SER A 321 27.43 15.10 -18.47
N LEU A 322 28.26 15.09 -17.43
CA LEU A 322 28.35 16.15 -16.42
C LEU A 322 28.77 17.51 -17.01
N ASN A 323 29.36 17.57 -18.21
CA ASN A 323 29.72 18.82 -18.87
C ASN A 323 28.85 19.11 -20.11
N SER A 324 27.65 18.54 -20.16
CA SER A 324 26.69 18.71 -21.25
C SER A 324 25.37 19.30 -20.76
N ASN A 325 24.74 20.11 -21.60
CA ASN A 325 23.35 20.57 -21.39
C ASN A 325 22.32 19.45 -21.65
N VAL A 326 22.75 18.31 -22.18
CA VAL A 326 21.85 17.16 -22.40
C VAL A 326 21.45 16.59 -21.03
N GLY A 327 20.15 16.58 -20.76
CA GLY A 327 19.61 16.16 -19.46
C GLY A 327 20.04 17.08 -18.30
N ALA A 328 20.44 18.33 -18.56
CA ALA A 328 20.77 19.32 -17.53
C ALA A 328 21.83 18.88 -16.48
N ARG A 329 22.66 17.87 -16.79
CA ARG A 329 23.64 17.33 -15.82
C ARG A 329 24.75 18.33 -15.48
N VAL A 330 24.99 19.29 -16.37
CA VAL A 330 25.91 20.39 -16.09
C VAL A 330 25.40 21.32 -15.00
N ASP A 331 24.08 21.54 -14.91
CA ASP A 331 23.48 22.52 -14.00
C ASP A 331 23.60 22.09 -12.53
N LEU A 332 23.51 20.77 -12.27
CA LEU A 332 23.60 20.16 -10.94
C LEU A 332 24.81 20.61 -10.10
N TRP A 333 25.98 20.81 -10.72
CA TRP A 333 27.23 21.10 -10.01
C TRP A 333 27.76 22.53 -10.22
N GLN A 334 26.96 23.42 -10.82
CA GLN A 334 27.35 24.82 -10.94
C GLN A 334 27.37 25.51 -9.58
N ASP A 335 28.32 26.43 -9.37
CA ASP A 335 28.54 27.12 -8.09
C ASP A 335 27.26 27.78 -7.55
N ASP A 336 26.53 28.47 -8.42
CA ASP A 336 25.26 29.12 -8.07
C ASP A 336 24.21 28.09 -7.59
N ASN A 337 24.06 26.95 -8.29
CA ASN A 337 23.15 25.88 -7.88
C ASN A 337 23.55 25.32 -6.51
N LEU A 338 24.84 25.06 -6.28
CA LEU A 338 25.31 24.53 -4.99
C LEU A 338 25.00 25.49 -3.82
N TRP A 339 25.03 26.81 -4.04
CA TRP A 339 24.58 27.78 -3.05
C TRP A 339 23.07 27.76 -2.86
N GLU A 340 22.30 27.68 -3.94
CA GLU A 340 20.83 27.64 -3.93
C GLU A 340 20.28 26.36 -3.28
N THR A 341 20.99 25.24 -3.37
CA THR A 341 20.62 23.96 -2.72
C THR A 341 21.28 23.76 -1.36
N GLY A 342 22.15 24.69 -0.93
CA GLY A 342 22.89 24.63 0.34
C GLY A 342 23.92 23.48 0.43
N THR A 343 24.46 23.02 -0.69
CA THR A 343 25.45 21.94 -0.78
C THR A 343 26.85 22.43 -1.14
N HIS A 344 27.01 23.74 -1.38
CA HIS A 344 28.31 24.36 -1.59
C HIS A 344 29.25 24.09 -0.38
N PRO A 345 30.54 23.74 -0.57
CA PRO A 345 31.44 23.38 0.53
C PRO A 345 31.64 24.46 1.60
N SER A 346 31.34 25.72 1.29
CA SER A 346 31.38 26.84 2.25
C SER A 346 30.01 27.23 2.81
N TYR A 347 28.95 26.53 2.43
CA TYR A 347 27.63 26.71 3.02
C TYR A 347 27.64 26.22 4.48
N LEU A 348 27.11 27.04 5.38
CA LEU A 348 26.96 26.67 6.78
C LEU A 348 25.50 26.29 7.00
N ALA A 349 25.24 24.99 7.09
CA ALA A 349 23.88 24.50 7.30
C ALA A 349 23.33 24.98 8.64
N GLU A 350 22.14 25.59 8.59
CA GLU A 350 21.33 25.88 9.77
C GLU A 350 20.57 24.61 10.20
N GLU A 351 20.22 24.53 11.49
CA GLU A 351 19.34 23.46 11.95
C GLU A 351 17.91 23.74 11.50
N CYS A 352 17.27 22.75 10.87
CA CYS A 352 15.90 22.90 10.39
C CYS A 352 14.91 22.75 11.55
N LEU A 353 13.82 23.50 11.50
CA LEU A 353 12.67 23.23 12.36
C LEU A 353 12.18 21.79 12.14
N ALA A 354 11.70 21.15 13.20
CA ALA A 354 11.08 19.84 13.11
C ALA A 354 9.94 19.88 12.11
N SER A 355 9.94 18.95 11.16
CA SER A 355 8.76 18.65 10.35
C SER A 355 7.87 17.72 11.16
N VAL A 356 6.78 18.27 11.69
CA VAL A 356 5.93 17.56 12.65
C VAL A 356 4.92 16.71 11.90
N ASP A 357 4.97 15.41 12.15
CA ASP A 357 4.01 14.45 11.64
C ASP A 357 3.81 13.29 12.64
N PHE A 358 2.67 12.63 12.55
CA PHE A 358 2.33 11.52 13.41
C PHE A 358 1.35 10.54 12.75
N TYR A 359 1.37 9.32 13.25
CA TYR A 359 0.58 8.23 12.76
C TYR A 359 -0.18 7.53 13.89
N VAL A 360 -1.42 7.16 13.62
CA VAL A 360 -2.19 6.19 14.42
C VAL A 360 -2.66 5.06 13.49
N PRO A 361 -2.46 3.79 13.87
CA PRO A 361 -2.98 2.68 13.08
C PRO A 361 -4.48 2.80 12.82
N ASN A 362 -4.86 2.71 11.53
CA ASN A 362 -6.24 2.70 11.01
C ASN A 362 -7.13 3.94 11.28
N GLY A 363 -6.71 4.91 12.10
CA GLY A 363 -7.53 6.08 12.42
C GLY A 363 -8.83 5.77 13.17
N ILE A 364 -9.00 4.53 13.66
CA ILE A 364 -10.21 4.03 14.30
C ILE A 364 -9.84 3.21 15.53
N THR A 365 -10.60 3.36 16.62
CA THR A 365 -10.46 2.57 17.85
C THR A 365 -11.80 2.40 18.56
N CYS A 366 -11.90 1.52 19.55
CA CYS A 366 -13.11 1.39 20.36
C CYS A 366 -13.02 2.17 21.67
N SER A 367 -14.17 2.61 22.17
CA SER A 367 -14.27 3.25 23.47
C SER A 367 -13.71 2.33 24.58
N GLY A 368 -12.70 2.79 25.32
CA GLY A 368 -12.07 2.05 26.42
C GLY A 368 -10.82 1.25 26.03
N GLU A 369 -10.51 1.12 24.74
CA GLU A 369 -9.32 0.42 24.26
C GLU A 369 -8.08 1.32 24.27
N GLU A 370 -6.91 0.71 24.44
CA GLU A 370 -5.61 1.39 24.34
C GLU A 370 -5.29 1.68 22.87
N THR A 371 -5.00 2.94 22.56
CA THR A 371 -4.65 3.41 21.22
C THR A 371 -3.23 3.94 21.21
N GLN A 372 -2.35 3.30 20.42
CA GLN A 372 -0.95 3.69 20.29
C GLN A 372 -0.79 4.76 19.20
N PHE A 373 -0.18 5.89 19.56
CA PHE A 373 0.23 6.92 18.63
C PHE A 373 1.74 6.84 18.39
N TYR A 374 2.16 7.11 17.15
CA TYR A 374 3.55 7.10 16.74
C TYR A 374 3.97 8.49 16.27
N ASN A 375 5.09 8.98 16.78
CA ASN A 375 5.77 10.13 16.22
C ASN A 375 6.41 9.73 14.88
N ASN A 376 6.05 10.43 13.80
CA ASN A 376 6.64 10.29 12.47
C ASN A 376 7.32 11.59 12.01
N SER A 377 7.65 12.46 12.96
CA SER A 377 8.32 13.72 12.71
C SER A 377 9.80 13.51 12.36
N TYR A 378 10.36 14.43 11.57
CA TYR A 378 11.78 14.43 11.17
C TYR A 378 12.40 15.83 11.35
N ASN A 379 13.70 15.98 11.10
CA ASN A 379 14.49 17.17 11.47
C ASN A 379 14.50 17.44 12.98
N LEU A 380 14.65 16.39 13.79
CA LEU A 380 14.48 16.47 15.25
C LEU A 380 15.73 16.94 16.01
N GLY A 381 16.89 16.97 15.37
CA GLY A 381 18.17 17.22 16.06
C GLY A 381 18.49 16.12 17.09
N GLN A 382 19.28 16.46 18.12
CA GLN A 382 19.74 15.47 19.10
C GLN A 382 18.79 15.26 20.29
N ASN A 383 18.07 16.30 20.72
CA ASN A 383 17.27 16.26 21.95
C ASN A 383 15.88 16.90 21.76
N PRO A 384 15.02 16.33 20.90
CA PRO A 384 13.66 16.84 20.74
C PRO A 384 12.86 16.66 22.03
N THR A 385 11.93 17.57 22.27
CA THR A 385 10.91 17.43 23.32
C THR A 385 9.52 17.44 22.71
N TYR A 386 8.66 16.55 23.21
CA TYR A 386 7.33 16.31 22.67
C TYR A 386 6.25 16.86 23.60
N TYR A 387 5.21 17.42 23.01
CA TYR A 387 3.98 17.75 23.71
C TYR A 387 2.79 17.35 22.84
N TRP A 388 2.12 16.29 23.27
CA TRP A 388 0.89 15.81 22.67
C TRP A 388 -0.34 16.37 23.37
N SER A 389 -1.39 16.62 22.59
CA SER A 389 -2.72 16.96 23.08
C SER A 389 -3.75 15.99 22.49
N PHE A 390 -4.49 15.34 23.37
CA PHE A 390 -5.54 14.36 23.06
C PHE A 390 -6.86 14.78 23.73
N PRO A 391 -7.56 15.80 23.22
CA PRO A 391 -8.88 16.17 23.73
C PRO A 391 -9.81 14.95 23.81
N GLY A 392 -10.42 14.70 24.97
CA GLY A 392 -11.28 13.53 25.19
C GLY A 392 -10.56 12.22 25.53
N GLY A 393 -9.24 12.16 25.34
CA GLY A 393 -8.40 11.02 25.71
C GLY A 393 -7.94 11.03 27.17
N ASN A 394 -7.51 9.86 27.66
CA ASN A 394 -6.86 9.67 28.95
C ASN A 394 -5.52 8.92 28.75
N PRO A 395 -4.36 9.57 29.00
CA PRO A 395 -4.24 10.96 29.44
C PRO A 395 -4.63 11.95 28.32
N SER A 396 -5.05 13.16 28.69
CA SER A 396 -5.43 14.21 27.71
C SER A 396 -4.25 14.95 27.10
N ASN A 397 -3.04 14.68 27.58
CA ASN A 397 -1.77 15.19 27.09
C ASN A 397 -0.65 14.20 27.44
N SER A 398 0.45 14.23 26.68
CA SER A 398 1.63 13.41 26.95
C SER A 398 2.92 14.12 26.53
N THR A 399 4.03 13.77 27.15
CA THR A 399 5.38 14.17 26.73
C THR A 399 6.22 12.99 26.24
N GLU A 400 5.63 11.81 26.17
CA GLU A 400 6.26 10.63 25.56
C GLU A 400 6.36 10.82 24.05
N GLU A 401 7.37 10.22 23.44
CA GLU A 401 7.53 10.23 21.98
C GLU A 401 6.37 9.48 21.29
N ASN A 402 6.04 8.29 21.78
CA ASN A 402 5.01 7.42 21.23
C ASN A 402 3.99 7.06 22.32
N PRO A 403 3.02 7.94 22.63
CA PRO A 403 2.11 7.74 23.76
C PRO A 403 1.00 6.72 23.47
N VAL A 404 0.53 6.07 24.54
CA VAL A 404 -0.72 5.27 24.53
C VAL A 404 -1.83 6.08 25.18
N VAL A 405 -2.99 6.15 24.52
CA VAL A 405 -4.15 6.94 24.96
C VAL A 405 -5.41 6.09 24.92
N VAL A 406 -6.26 6.22 25.93
CA VAL A 406 -7.59 5.59 25.97
C VAL A 406 -8.68 6.65 25.81
N TYR A 407 -9.57 6.46 24.84
CA TYR A 407 -10.77 7.28 24.68
C TYR A 407 -11.97 6.55 25.26
N ASN A 408 -12.63 7.10 26.28
CA ASN A 408 -13.78 6.43 26.92
C ASN A 408 -15.14 6.79 26.31
N ASN A 409 -15.18 7.82 25.45
CA ASN A 409 -16.40 8.27 24.79
C ASN A 409 -16.22 8.12 23.28
N SER A 410 -17.29 7.75 22.60
CA SER A 410 -17.31 7.69 21.14
C SER A 410 -17.33 9.09 20.51
N GLY A 411 -16.97 9.14 19.22
CA GLY A 411 -16.89 10.37 18.43
C GLY A 411 -15.55 10.50 17.73
N SER A 412 -15.42 11.57 16.95
CA SER A 412 -14.15 11.94 16.29
C SER A 412 -13.40 12.94 17.17
N PHE A 413 -12.09 12.75 17.29
CA PHE A 413 -11.22 13.59 18.12
C PHE A 413 -10.02 14.08 17.32
N ASN A 414 -9.68 15.35 17.53
CA ASN A 414 -8.49 15.96 16.97
C ASN A 414 -7.27 15.47 17.75
N VAL A 415 -6.12 15.41 17.09
CA VAL A 415 -4.84 15.10 17.73
C VAL A 415 -3.86 16.20 17.38
N SER A 416 -3.03 16.60 18.34
CA SER A 416 -1.97 17.58 18.09
C SER A 416 -0.66 17.14 18.70
N LEU A 417 0.42 17.39 17.96
CA LEU A 417 1.79 17.20 18.39
C LEU A 417 2.52 18.52 18.22
N SER A 418 3.21 18.98 19.27
CA SER A 418 4.19 20.05 19.20
C SER A 418 5.56 19.50 19.57
N ILE A 419 6.56 19.87 18.78
CA ILE A 419 7.95 19.47 18.98
C ILE A 419 8.81 20.71 19.15
N THR A 420 9.66 20.70 20.17
CA THR A 420 10.71 21.71 20.34
C THR A 420 12.07 21.07 20.20
N THR A 421 12.88 21.61 19.29
CA THR A 421 14.28 21.26 19.05
C THR A 421 15.17 22.49 19.30
N ASP A 422 16.47 22.35 19.09
CA ASP A 422 17.43 23.46 19.17
C ASP A 422 17.17 24.53 18.07
N ALA A 423 16.58 24.13 16.93
CA ALA A 423 16.14 25.02 15.86
C ALA A 423 14.89 25.84 16.21
N GLY A 424 14.09 25.41 17.19
CA GLY A 424 12.87 26.08 17.61
C GLY A 424 11.68 25.13 17.81
N ASN A 425 10.47 25.70 17.81
CA ASN A 425 9.23 24.96 18.02
C ASN A 425 8.40 24.91 16.73
N ASN A 426 7.82 23.74 16.45
CA ASN A 426 6.81 23.57 15.42
C ASN A 426 5.68 22.65 15.93
N TYR A 427 4.53 22.65 15.27
CA TYR A 427 3.39 21.83 15.66
C TYR A 427 2.50 21.45 14.48
N LEU A 428 1.77 20.36 14.65
CA LEU A 428 0.73 19.90 13.74
C LEU A 428 -0.53 19.56 14.55
N THR A 429 -1.68 19.99 14.05
CA THR A 429 -3.00 19.57 14.51
C THR A 429 -3.72 18.92 13.35
N GLN A 430 -4.17 17.69 13.56
CA GLN A 430 -5.04 16.97 12.63
C GLN A 430 -6.45 16.94 13.23
N ASP A 431 -7.40 17.53 12.52
CA ASP A 431 -8.81 17.56 12.92
C ASP A 431 -9.49 16.21 12.59
N ASP A 432 -10.39 15.75 13.45
CA ASP A 432 -11.13 14.47 13.31
C ASP A 432 -10.22 13.26 13.02
N TYR A 433 -9.00 13.28 13.55
CA TYR A 433 -7.92 12.34 13.21
C TYR A 433 -8.14 10.91 13.72
N ILE A 434 -8.78 10.75 14.90
CA ILE A 434 -9.12 9.45 15.46
C ILE A 434 -10.63 9.35 15.65
N THR A 435 -11.23 8.29 15.10
CA THR A 435 -12.64 7.96 15.30
C THR A 435 -12.78 6.87 16.37
N VAL A 436 -13.50 7.18 17.44
CA VAL A 436 -13.74 6.24 18.54
C VAL A 436 -15.15 5.68 18.40
N LEU A 437 -15.22 4.37 18.21
CA LEU A 437 -16.44 3.63 18.03
C LEU A 437 -17.15 3.38 19.36
N ASP A 438 -18.48 3.53 19.35
CA ASP A 438 -19.32 3.32 20.54
C ASP A 438 -19.57 1.84 20.82
N GLN A 439 -18.96 1.29 21.88
CA GLN A 439 -19.30 -0.05 22.38
C GLN A 439 -20.47 -0.05 23.37
N SER A 440 -21.00 1.11 23.78
CA SER A 440 -22.14 1.17 24.70
C SER A 440 -23.48 0.81 24.02
N SER A 441 -23.51 0.82 22.68
CA SER A 441 -24.65 0.40 21.85
C SER A 441 -24.54 -1.04 21.33
N ILE A 442 -23.84 -1.90 22.07
CA ILE A 442 -23.78 -3.34 21.77
C ILE A 442 -25.18 -3.95 21.94
N THR A 443 -25.71 -4.51 20.86
CA THR A 443 -27.01 -5.21 20.87
C THR A 443 -26.82 -6.72 20.84
N THR A 444 -27.68 -7.45 21.55
CA THR A 444 -27.79 -8.92 21.42
C THR A 444 -28.76 -9.32 20.32
N GLU A 445 -29.49 -8.37 19.73
CA GLU A 445 -30.48 -8.60 18.68
C GLU A 445 -30.30 -7.58 17.55
N ILE A 446 -30.16 -8.06 16.32
CA ILE A 446 -30.40 -7.22 15.15
C ILE A 446 -31.79 -7.59 14.64
N VAL A 447 -32.68 -6.59 14.64
CA VAL A 447 -33.94 -6.59 13.87
C VAL A 447 -34.07 -5.17 13.32
N GLU A 448 -33.68 -4.98 12.07
CA GLU A 448 -33.76 -3.70 11.38
C GLU A 448 -34.60 -3.85 10.12
N SER A 449 -35.76 -3.20 10.15
CA SER A 449 -36.73 -3.17 9.05
C SER A 449 -36.72 -1.84 8.30
N PHE A 450 -35.82 -0.91 8.65
CA PHE A 450 -35.66 0.41 8.02
C PHE A 450 -36.90 1.31 8.06
N GLU A 451 -37.88 1.01 8.92
CA GLU A 451 -39.12 1.79 9.05
C GLU A 451 -38.90 3.15 9.70
N ASN A 452 -37.79 3.33 10.42
CA ASN A 452 -37.44 4.59 11.06
C ASN A 452 -37.06 5.65 10.01
N ASN A 453 -37.84 6.73 9.93
CA ASN A 453 -37.60 7.83 9.00
C ASN A 453 -36.31 8.63 9.25
N SER A 454 -35.66 8.42 10.40
CA SER A 454 -34.38 9.04 10.75
C SER A 454 -33.18 8.22 10.27
N PHE A 455 -33.39 7.10 9.59
CA PHE A 455 -32.34 6.20 9.10
C PHE A 455 -31.72 6.67 7.76
N PRO A 456 -30.39 6.54 7.54
CA PRO A 456 -29.38 6.12 8.52
C PRO A 456 -29.19 7.17 9.61
N ASN A 457 -29.07 6.72 10.87
CA ASN A 457 -29.30 7.58 12.03
C ASN A 457 -28.29 8.71 12.20
N GLN A 458 -27.06 8.63 11.68
CA GLN A 458 -26.06 9.71 11.75
C GLN A 458 -25.02 9.61 10.61
N SER A 459 -24.53 10.76 10.14
CA SER A 459 -23.55 10.90 9.06
C SER A 459 -22.09 10.65 9.47
N ASN A 460 -21.82 10.27 10.73
CA ASN A 460 -20.45 10.05 11.20
C ASN A 460 -20.07 8.58 11.08
N SER A 461 -18.95 8.32 10.41
CA SER A 461 -18.28 7.01 10.45
C SER A 461 -18.05 6.63 11.90
N GLY A 462 -18.60 5.50 12.31
CA GLY A 462 -18.30 4.92 13.62
C GLY A 462 -19.42 4.96 14.66
N LEU A 463 -20.60 5.41 14.27
CA LEU A 463 -21.82 5.22 15.04
C LEU A 463 -22.68 4.08 14.44
N PRO A 464 -23.55 3.44 15.23
CA PRO A 464 -24.44 2.38 14.73
C PRO A 464 -25.28 2.87 13.54
N TRP A 465 -25.32 2.08 12.46
CA TRP A 465 -26.02 2.46 11.22
C TRP A 465 -25.46 3.70 10.53
N SER A 466 -24.12 3.84 10.50
CA SER A 466 -23.42 4.90 9.79
C SER A 466 -23.16 4.59 8.32
N ILE A 467 -23.14 5.64 7.50
CA ILE A 467 -22.62 5.69 6.13
C ILE A 467 -21.45 6.70 6.11
N MET A 468 -20.40 6.48 5.31
CA MET A 468 -19.30 7.47 5.23
C MET A 468 -19.77 8.74 4.48
N GLU A 469 -19.33 9.91 4.95
CA GLU A 469 -19.74 11.20 4.38
C GLU A 469 -19.30 11.38 2.92
N GLN A 470 -20.28 11.46 2.02
CA GLN A 470 -20.53 12.58 1.10
C GLN A 470 -21.85 12.31 0.36
N GLU A 471 -22.89 13.11 0.61
CA GLU A 471 -24.22 12.88 0.01
C GLU A 471 -24.29 13.24 -1.48
N THR A 472 -24.41 12.23 -2.34
CA THR A 472 -24.97 12.37 -3.70
C THR A 472 -25.86 11.15 -4.01
N GLU A 473 -26.42 11.03 -5.23
CA GLU A 473 -27.26 9.88 -5.66
C GLU A 473 -26.55 8.50 -5.61
N THR A 474 -25.33 8.42 -5.06
CA THR A 474 -24.43 7.27 -5.06
C THR A 474 -24.24 6.60 -3.69
N THR A 475 -24.84 7.09 -2.59
CA THR A 475 -24.69 6.47 -1.26
C THR A 475 -25.89 5.60 -0.86
N TRP A 476 -25.71 4.78 0.17
CA TRP A 476 -26.79 4.01 0.80
C TRP A 476 -27.85 4.98 1.36
N ASN A 477 -29.11 4.80 0.97
CA ASN A 477 -30.20 5.68 1.38
C ASN A 477 -31.51 4.90 1.63
N ARG A 478 -32.25 5.33 2.65
CA ARG A 478 -33.61 4.84 2.92
C ARG A 478 -34.58 5.26 1.81
N THR A 479 -35.54 4.40 1.51
CA THR A 479 -36.56 4.65 0.49
C THR A 479 -37.91 4.06 0.89
N GLU A 480 -38.98 4.77 0.55
CA GLU A 480 -40.37 4.29 0.66
C GLU A 480 -40.91 3.81 -0.71
N THR A 481 -40.04 3.79 -1.73
CA THR A 481 -40.43 3.45 -3.12
C THR A 481 -40.69 1.95 -3.30
N ALA A 482 -39.96 1.12 -2.56
CA ALA A 482 -40.10 -0.34 -2.55
C ALA A 482 -39.61 -0.90 -1.22
N TYR A 483 -40.17 -2.03 -0.80
CA TYR A 483 -39.85 -2.74 0.44
C TYR A 483 -40.39 -4.17 0.32
N SER A 484 -39.80 -5.13 1.04
CA SER A 484 -40.26 -6.53 1.07
C SER A 484 -41.40 -6.72 2.07
N ASP A 485 -41.38 -5.98 3.17
CA ASP A 485 -42.44 -5.90 4.18
C ASP A 485 -42.51 -4.47 4.77
N GLY A 486 -43.61 -4.11 5.43
CA GLY A 486 -43.74 -2.80 6.07
C GLY A 486 -43.99 -1.64 5.11
N GLY A 487 -43.07 -0.68 5.06
CA GLY A 487 -43.22 0.62 4.40
C GLY A 487 -41.92 1.28 3.91
N ALA A 488 -40.74 0.76 4.25
CA ALA A 488 -39.47 1.31 3.79
C ALA A 488 -38.36 0.25 3.69
N SER A 489 -37.34 0.54 2.89
CA SER A 489 -36.13 -0.28 2.76
C SER A 489 -34.89 0.58 2.54
N MET A 490 -33.71 -0.04 2.47
CA MET A 490 -32.48 0.60 2.04
C MET A 490 -32.23 0.38 0.56
N ARG A 491 -31.62 1.35 -0.13
CA ARG A 491 -31.18 1.20 -1.52
C ARG A 491 -29.85 1.89 -1.81
N ILE A 492 -29.17 1.42 -2.85
CA ILE A 492 -27.97 2.05 -3.42
C ILE A 492 -27.89 1.77 -4.92
N ARG A 493 -27.20 2.62 -5.71
CA ARG A 493 -27.06 2.45 -7.16
C ARG A 493 -25.70 2.92 -7.67
N SER A 494 -25.04 2.07 -8.45
CA SER A 494 -23.71 2.27 -9.05
C SER A 494 -23.66 3.07 -10.35
N ARG A 495 -24.79 3.64 -10.80
CA ARG A 495 -24.88 4.29 -12.12
C ARG A 495 -23.89 5.45 -12.30
N PHE A 496 -23.52 6.10 -11.20
CA PHE A 496 -22.69 7.29 -11.19
C PHE A 496 -21.50 7.15 -10.23
N PHE A 497 -21.07 5.92 -9.92
CA PHE A 497 -19.84 5.72 -9.14
C PHE A 497 -18.65 6.20 -9.97
N SER A 498 -17.70 6.86 -9.31
CA SER A 498 -16.44 7.30 -9.91
C SER A 498 -15.31 6.37 -9.47
N GLY A 499 -14.71 5.62 -10.39
CA GLY A 499 -13.62 4.68 -10.07
C GLY A 499 -14.04 3.51 -9.17
N GLU A 500 -13.09 2.89 -8.47
CA GLU A 500 -13.30 1.73 -7.58
C GLU A 500 -13.78 2.13 -6.16
N ASN A 501 -14.60 3.18 -6.05
CA ASN A 501 -15.07 3.65 -4.74
C ASN A 501 -15.93 2.57 -4.05
N LEU A 502 -15.62 2.30 -2.79
CA LEU A 502 -16.34 1.35 -1.94
C LEU A 502 -17.39 2.10 -1.10
N HIS A 503 -18.65 1.68 -1.20
CA HIS A 503 -19.76 2.30 -0.47
C HIS A 503 -20.23 1.40 0.68
N ASN A 504 -19.97 1.82 1.91
CA ASN A 504 -20.18 1.01 3.11
C ASN A 504 -21.43 1.44 3.91
N LEU A 505 -22.19 0.45 4.38
CA LEU A 505 -23.21 0.58 5.42
C LEU A 505 -22.80 -0.30 6.61
N TYR A 506 -22.60 0.31 7.78
CA TYR A 506 -22.13 -0.38 8.99
C TYR A 506 -23.29 -0.68 9.93
N THR A 507 -23.34 -1.90 10.49
CA THR A 507 -24.28 -2.25 11.56
C THR A 507 -23.82 -1.67 12.90
N PRO A 508 -24.69 -1.64 13.94
CA PRO A 508 -24.27 -1.60 15.33
C PRO A 508 -23.28 -2.74 15.65
N PHE A 509 -22.54 -2.60 16.76
CA PHE A 509 -21.84 -3.74 17.35
C PHE A 509 -22.83 -4.75 17.93
N ILE A 510 -22.48 -6.02 17.80
CA ILE A 510 -23.30 -7.16 18.14
C ILE A 510 -22.56 -7.99 19.19
N ASP A 511 -23.25 -8.32 20.28
CA ASP A 511 -22.78 -9.29 21.27
C ASP A 511 -23.32 -10.69 20.96
N LEU A 512 -22.43 -11.53 20.44
CA LEU A 512 -22.67 -12.95 20.19
C LEU A 512 -22.14 -13.85 21.32
N SER A 513 -21.70 -13.31 22.46
CA SER A 513 -21.08 -14.09 23.56
C SER A 513 -22.01 -15.15 24.16
N SER A 514 -23.31 -14.87 24.15
CA SER A 514 -24.35 -15.79 24.62
C SER A 514 -24.87 -16.74 23.53
N PHE A 515 -24.41 -16.60 22.29
CA PHE A 515 -24.91 -17.35 21.15
C PHE A 515 -24.14 -18.66 20.96
N THR A 516 -24.87 -19.71 20.57
CA THR A 516 -24.30 -20.99 20.13
C THR A 516 -24.62 -21.22 18.65
N THR A 517 -23.74 -21.94 17.95
CA THR A 517 -23.93 -22.23 16.53
C THR A 517 -25.15 -23.12 16.27
N PRO A 518 -25.90 -22.94 15.16
CA PRO A 518 -25.66 -21.93 14.12
C PRO A 518 -26.10 -20.52 14.50
N VAL A 519 -25.30 -19.54 14.08
CA VAL A 519 -25.61 -18.10 14.12
C VAL A 519 -25.61 -17.57 12.69
N ARG A 520 -26.72 -16.96 12.28
CA ARG A 520 -26.90 -16.42 10.93
C ARG A 520 -27.52 -15.04 10.98
N MET A 521 -27.13 -14.19 10.05
CA MET A 521 -27.83 -12.95 9.75
C MET A 521 -28.56 -13.11 8.43
N TYR A 522 -29.84 -12.78 8.40
CA TYR A 522 -30.71 -12.83 7.23
C TYR A 522 -31.06 -11.42 6.78
N PHE A 523 -31.24 -11.22 5.49
CA PHE A 523 -31.79 -10.00 4.90
C PHE A 523 -32.54 -10.33 3.62
N ASP A 524 -33.51 -9.50 3.30
CA ASP A 524 -34.17 -9.52 2.01
C ASP A 524 -33.44 -8.58 1.06
N TYR A 525 -33.37 -8.95 -0.21
CA TYR A 525 -32.77 -8.13 -1.24
C TYR A 525 -33.54 -8.22 -2.56
N ALA A 526 -33.39 -7.20 -3.39
CA ALA A 526 -33.91 -7.22 -4.75
C ALA A 526 -33.05 -6.39 -5.69
N TYR A 527 -32.77 -6.94 -6.87
CA TYR A 527 -31.95 -6.27 -7.87
C TYR A 527 -32.26 -6.73 -9.29
N ALA A 528 -32.00 -5.83 -10.25
CA ALA A 528 -32.11 -6.08 -11.68
C ALA A 528 -31.03 -5.33 -12.44
N LYS A 529 -30.28 -6.05 -13.29
CA LYS A 529 -29.25 -5.42 -14.12
C LYS A 529 -29.83 -4.45 -15.16
N ARG A 530 -29.11 -3.34 -15.36
CA ARG A 530 -29.51 -2.27 -16.29
C ARG A 530 -29.19 -2.59 -17.74
N ASN A 531 -28.01 -3.16 -17.98
CA ASN A 531 -27.48 -3.56 -19.29
C ASN A 531 -26.45 -4.71 -19.09
N ASN A 532 -25.62 -4.98 -20.09
CA ASN A 532 -24.59 -6.03 -20.07
C ASN A 532 -23.18 -5.54 -19.69
N GLN A 533 -23.03 -4.26 -19.36
CA GLN A 533 -21.77 -3.62 -18.94
C GLN A 533 -21.82 -3.25 -17.46
N VAL A 534 -22.57 -4.02 -16.66
CA VAL A 534 -22.73 -3.78 -15.23
C VAL A 534 -21.79 -4.70 -14.47
N GLU A 535 -21.08 -4.12 -13.50
CA GLU A 535 -20.10 -4.81 -12.67
C GLU A 535 -20.38 -4.55 -11.18
N ASP A 536 -21.67 -4.59 -10.81
CA ASP A 536 -22.14 -4.45 -9.43
C ASP A 536 -21.70 -5.64 -8.58
N LEU A 537 -21.23 -5.35 -7.37
CA LEU A 537 -20.78 -6.31 -6.38
C LEU A 537 -21.21 -5.87 -4.99
N LEU A 538 -21.90 -6.76 -4.27
CA LEU A 538 -22.19 -6.60 -2.85
C LEU A 538 -21.31 -7.58 -2.06
N ARG A 539 -20.52 -7.07 -1.10
CA ARG A 539 -19.79 -7.86 -0.12
C ARG A 539 -20.35 -7.62 1.28
N ILE A 540 -20.40 -8.68 2.08
CA ILE A 540 -20.73 -8.62 3.49
C ILE A 540 -19.49 -9.06 4.26
N LEU A 541 -18.94 -8.13 5.05
CA LEU A 541 -17.75 -8.34 5.84
C LEU A 541 -18.04 -8.23 7.33
N VAL A 542 -17.26 -8.94 8.13
CA VAL A 542 -17.39 -9.00 9.59
C VAL A 542 -16.05 -8.61 10.21
N SER A 543 -16.09 -7.70 11.17
CA SER A 543 -14.96 -7.35 12.04
C SER A 543 -15.27 -7.77 13.47
N ASP A 544 -14.27 -8.29 14.17
CA ASP A 544 -14.29 -8.57 15.61
C ASP A 544 -13.25 -7.76 16.40
N ASP A 545 -12.68 -6.74 15.75
CA ASP A 545 -11.58 -5.92 16.24
C ASP A 545 -11.85 -4.43 15.99
N CYS A 546 -13.10 -3.99 16.12
CA CYS A 546 -13.47 -2.57 16.00
C CYS A 546 -13.24 -1.96 14.60
N GLY A 547 -13.37 -2.77 13.56
CA GLY A 547 -13.22 -2.35 12.18
C GLY A 547 -11.77 -2.24 11.70
N LEU A 548 -10.79 -2.70 12.49
CA LEU A 548 -9.38 -2.72 12.11
C LEU A 548 -9.13 -3.76 11.01
N THR A 549 -9.74 -4.94 11.11
CA THR A 549 -9.71 -5.98 10.08
C THR A 549 -11.12 -6.45 9.74
N TRP A 550 -11.29 -6.85 8.48
CA TRP A 550 -12.59 -7.27 7.94
C TRP A 550 -12.45 -8.63 7.27
N THR A 551 -13.22 -9.60 7.72
CA THR A 551 -13.32 -10.93 7.10
C THR A 551 -14.53 -10.96 6.17
N GLU A 552 -14.31 -11.16 4.86
CA GLU A 552 -15.39 -11.36 3.90
C GLU A 552 -16.12 -12.69 4.18
N ARG A 553 -17.47 -12.62 4.22
CA ARG A 553 -18.34 -13.79 4.48
C ARG A 553 -19.21 -14.17 3.33
N LYS A 554 -19.50 -13.21 2.45
CA LYS A 554 -20.39 -13.36 1.32
C LYS A 554 -20.05 -12.27 0.32
N ASP A 555 -19.89 -12.67 -0.92
CA ASP A 555 -19.86 -11.82 -2.09
C ASP A 555 -21.02 -12.21 -3.01
N MET A 556 -21.60 -11.23 -3.69
CA MET A 556 -22.63 -11.41 -4.70
C MET A 556 -22.32 -10.46 -5.85
N ASP A 557 -21.74 -11.02 -6.90
CA ASP A 557 -21.55 -10.32 -8.17
C ASP A 557 -22.89 -10.02 -8.86
N THR A 558 -22.83 -9.29 -9.98
CA THR A 558 -24.01 -8.82 -10.70
C THR A 558 -24.98 -9.94 -11.04
N ASP A 559 -24.50 -11.12 -11.44
CA ASP A 559 -25.38 -12.20 -11.84
C ASP A 559 -26.00 -12.91 -10.63
N ASN A 560 -25.28 -12.99 -9.50
CA ASN A 560 -25.82 -13.52 -8.24
C ASN A 560 -26.78 -12.56 -7.53
N LEU A 561 -26.74 -11.26 -7.83
CA LEU A 561 -27.68 -10.28 -7.29
C LEU A 561 -29.08 -10.33 -7.97
N ILE A 562 -29.21 -10.94 -9.15
CA ILE A 562 -30.45 -10.83 -9.96
C ILE A 562 -31.61 -11.59 -9.31
N THR A 563 -32.67 -10.85 -8.95
CA THR A 563 -33.92 -11.42 -8.42
C THR A 563 -35.11 -11.25 -9.38
N ASN A 564 -34.93 -10.54 -10.49
CA ASN A 564 -36.00 -10.24 -11.44
C ASN A 564 -36.13 -11.25 -12.60
N GLY A 565 -35.44 -12.40 -12.52
CA GLY A 565 -35.41 -13.40 -13.58
C GLY A 565 -34.53 -13.06 -14.79
N GLY A 566 -33.56 -12.15 -14.63
CA GLY A 566 -32.49 -11.89 -15.61
C GLY A 566 -32.83 -10.88 -16.72
N SER A 567 -34.01 -10.27 -16.68
CA SER A 567 -34.41 -9.28 -17.69
C SER A 567 -33.75 -7.92 -17.46
N TYR A 568 -33.28 -7.28 -18.54
CA TYR A 568 -32.69 -5.94 -18.46
C TYR A 568 -33.73 -4.87 -18.14
N ILE A 569 -33.42 -4.00 -17.17
CA ILE A 569 -34.22 -2.82 -16.84
C ILE A 569 -33.40 -1.56 -17.13
N SER A 570 -33.54 -1.02 -18.34
CA SER A 570 -32.77 0.16 -18.79
C SER A 570 -33.14 1.47 -18.07
N THR A 571 -34.24 1.48 -17.33
CA THR A 571 -34.70 2.59 -16.48
C THR A 571 -34.38 2.32 -15.00
N THR A 572 -35.00 3.04 -14.09
CA THR A 572 -34.90 2.80 -12.65
C THR A 572 -35.66 1.53 -12.29
N PHE A 573 -34.98 0.56 -11.67
CA PHE A 573 -35.60 -0.64 -11.14
C PHE A 573 -36.33 -0.34 -9.82
N VAL A 574 -37.56 -0.81 -9.74
CA VAL A 574 -38.42 -0.78 -8.55
C VAL A 574 -39.02 -2.19 -8.43
N PRO A 575 -38.60 -2.99 -7.45
CA PRO A 575 -39.05 -4.38 -7.33
C PRO A 575 -40.53 -4.44 -6.93
N ASN A 576 -41.23 -5.45 -7.44
CA ASN A 576 -42.51 -5.87 -6.87
C ASN A 576 -42.30 -6.99 -5.83
N LEU A 577 -43.33 -7.31 -5.04
CA LEU A 577 -43.23 -8.26 -3.93
C LEU A 577 -42.72 -9.66 -4.33
N SER A 578 -42.89 -10.10 -5.58
CA SER A 578 -42.38 -11.42 -6.02
C SER A 578 -40.93 -11.40 -6.47
N GLN A 579 -40.28 -10.24 -6.45
CA GLN A 579 -38.87 -10.03 -6.87
C GLN A 579 -37.94 -9.81 -5.69
N TRP A 580 -38.44 -9.95 -4.46
CA TRP A 580 -37.62 -9.97 -3.27
C TRP A 580 -37.21 -11.41 -2.98
N GLU A 581 -35.93 -11.59 -2.71
CA GLU A 581 -35.35 -12.86 -2.26
C GLU A 581 -34.72 -12.67 -0.89
N GLU A 582 -34.62 -13.76 -0.12
CA GLU A 582 -33.98 -13.76 1.19
C GLU A 582 -32.62 -14.42 1.08
N GLU A 583 -31.61 -13.81 1.67
CA GLU A 583 -30.25 -14.32 1.73
C GLU A 583 -29.76 -14.36 3.18
N PHE A 584 -28.70 -15.15 3.44
CA PHE A 584 -28.09 -15.18 4.77
C PHE A 584 -26.57 -15.19 4.75
N VAL A 585 -26.01 -14.69 5.84
CA VAL A 585 -24.57 -14.66 6.12
C VAL A 585 -24.28 -15.56 7.31
N ASN A 586 -23.27 -16.42 7.17
CA ASN A 586 -22.87 -17.35 8.22
C ASN A 586 -21.90 -16.68 9.21
N LEU A 587 -22.36 -16.53 10.46
CA LEU A 587 -21.64 -15.90 11.56
C LEU A 587 -21.14 -16.91 12.61
N ASN A 588 -21.19 -18.22 12.32
CA ASN A 588 -20.71 -19.26 13.23
C ASN A 588 -19.30 -19.03 13.80
N PRO A 589 -18.31 -18.52 13.04
CA PRO A 589 -16.97 -18.29 13.58
C PRO A 589 -16.91 -17.30 14.75
N TRP A 590 -17.89 -16.42 14.88
CA TRP A 590 -17.97 -15.39 15.92
C TRP A 590 -18.99 -15.70 17.02
N ALA A 591 -19.60 -16.89 17.00
CA ALA A 591 -20.42 -17.34 18.12
C ALA A 591 -19.55 -17.44 19.38
N GLY A 592 -19.91 -16.71 20.45
CA GLY A 592 -19.10 -16.58 21.66
C GLY A 592 -18.31 -15.27 21.78
N ASN A 593 -18.30 -14.40 20.76
CA ASN A 593 -17.59 -13.12 20.79
C ASN A 593 -18.53 -11.94 21.10
N SER A 594 -18.06 -10.92 21.81
CA SER A 594 -18.90 -9.82 22.31
C SER A 594 -18.76 -8.48 21.59
N ASN A 595 -18.04 -8.41 20.47
CA ASN A 595 -17.74 -7.15 19.77
C ASN A 595 -17.72 -7.31 18.24
N ILE A 596 -18.85 -7.70 17.66
CA ILE A 596 -18.93 -8.01 16.23
C ILE A 596 -19.58 -6.86 15.47
N GLN A 597 -18.92 -6.33 14.44
CA GLN A 597 -19.53 -5.39 13.51
C GLN A 597 -19.63 -6.02 12.12
N ILE A 598 -20.72 -5.74 11.43
CA ILE A 598 -20.95 -6.20 10.06
C ILE A 598 -21.02 -4.97 9.17
N LYS A 599 -20.43 -5.03 7.98
CA LYS A 599 -20.61 -3.99 6.95
C LYS A 599 -21.12 -4.59 5.64
N PHE A 600 -22.00 -3.85 4.99
CA PHE A 600 -22.42 -4.08 3.60
C PHE A 600 -21.64 -3.12 2.71
N GLU A 601 -20.73 -3.67 1.92
CA GLU A 601 -19.87 -2.93 1.00
C GLU A 601 -20.36 -3.13 -0.42
N PHE A 602 -20.68 -2.05 -1.12
CA PHE A 602 -21.15 -2.10 -2.49
C PHE A 602 -20.24 -1.31 -3.43
N SER A 603 -19.92 -1.90 -4.56
CA SER A 603 -19.13 -1.32 -5.64
C SER A 603 -19.74 -1.67 -7.00
N GLY A 604 -19.34 -0.96 -8.04
CA GLY A 604 -19.70 -1.29 -9.42
C GLY A 604 -19.85 -0.08 -10.31
N GLU A 605 -20.26 -0.33 -11.56
CA GLU A 605 -20.49 0.71 -12.55
C GLU A 605 -21.75 0.44 -13.36
N ASN A 606 -22.42 1.50 -13.82
CA ASN A 606 -23.53 1.43 -14.79
C ASN A 606 -24.78 0.64 -14.32
N GLY A 607 -24.91 0.31 -13.05
CA GLY A 607 -25.95 -0.56 -12.52
C GLY A 607 -27.30 0.09 -12.19
N ASN A 608 -28.15 -0.68 -11.53
CA ASN A 608 -29.47 -0.27 -11.05
C ASN A 608 -29.53 -0.21 -9.53
N TYR A 609 -30.69 0.16 -8.98
CA TYR A 609 -30.84 0.11 -7.53
C TYR A 609 -30.80 -1.34 -7.04
N LEU A 610 -29.88 -1.62 -6.12
CA LEU A 610 -29.96 -2.72 -5.18
C LEU A 610 -30.80 -2.26 -3.99
N TYR A 611 -31.73 -3.09 -3.56
CA TYR A 611 -32.53 -2.85 -2.36
C TYR A 611 -32.19 -3.91 -1.30
N LEU A 612 -32.14 -3.49 -0.03
CA LEU A 612 -31.96 -4.34 1.15
C LEU A 612 -33.07 -4.06 2.17
N ASP A 613 -33.61 -5.10 2.78
CA ASP A 613 -34.70 -4.99 3.76
C ASP A 613 -34.64 -6.11 4.82
N ASN A 614 -35.38 -5.96 5.93
CA ASN A 614 -35.58 -6.97 6.98
C ASN A 614 -34.30 -7.66 7.48
N LEU A 615 -33.27 -6.88 7.85
CA LEU A 615 -32.04 -7.41 8.43
C LEU A 615 -32.32 -7.99 9.81
N ARG A 616 -31.95 -9.25 10.04
CA ARG A 616 -32.20 -9.91 11.32
C ARG A 616 -31.17 -10.97 11.69
N LEU A 617 -30.85 -11.05 12.97
CA LEU A 617 -29.99 -12.08 13.53
C LEU A 617 -30.82 -13.27 14.06
N GLN A 618 -30.36 -14.50 13.81
CA GLN A 618 -31.01 -15.72 14.30
C GLN A 618 -30.01 -16.71 14.88
N SER A 619 -30.38 -17.34 16.00
CA SER A 619 -29.63 -18.43 16.66
C SER A 619 -30.53 -19.60 17.05
N GLN A 620 -29.95 -20.72 17.51
CA GLN A 620 -30.74 -21.86 18.02
C GLN A 620 -31.69 -21.50 19.17
N ASN A 621 -31.37 -20.48 19.96
CA ASN A 621 -32.11 -20.14 21.18
C ASN A 621 -33.13 -19.01 21.00
N SER A 622 -33.10 -18.31 19.86
CA SER A 622 -34.20 -17.41 19.48
C SER A 622 -35.34 -18.27 18.92
N GLU A 623 -36.47 -18.36 19.63
CA GLU A 623 -37.74 -18.68 18.95
C GLU A 623 -37.81 -17.81 17.71
N MET A 624 -38.19 -18.38 16.57
CA MET A 624 -38.41 -17.62 15.34
C MET A 624 -39.22 -16.39 15.71
N ILE A 625 -38.61 -15.19 15.71
CA ILE A 625 -39.35 -13.95 15.60
C ILE A 625 -39.81 -13.96 14.14
N ASP A 626 -40.85 -14.77 13.90
CA ASP A 626 -41.68 -14.71 12.71
C ASP A 626 -42.42 -13.37 12.86
N LEU A 627 -41.76 -12.28 12.44
CA LEU A 627 -42.50 -11.13 11.93
C LEU A 627 -43.36 -11.72 10.81
N GLN A 628 -44.63 -11.91 11.17
CA GLN A 628 -45.54 -12.83 10.53
C GLN A 628 -45.42 -12.77 9.01
N LYS A 629 -44.97 -13.88 8.40
CA LYS A 629 -45.24 -14.17 6.98
C LYS A 629 -46.66 -13.70 6.65
N PRO A 630 -46.87 -13.05 5.49
CA PRO A 630 -48.09 -12.32 5.16
C PRO A 630 -49.28 -13.14 5.59
N ASN A 631 -50.09 -12.60 6.53
CA ASN A 631 -51.17 -13.31 7.19
C ASN A 631 -52.00 -14.06 6.13
N LYS A 632 -51.72 -15.36 5.98
CA LYS A 632 -52.23 -16.15 4.84
C LYS A 632 -53.74 -16.34 4.99
N GLY A 633 -54.35 -15.90 6.10
CA GLY A 633 -55.72 -16.23 6.48
C GLY A 633 -55.80 -17.68 6.96
N ASP A 634 -56.96 -18.08 7.47
CA ASP A 634 -57.17 -19.48 7.85
C ASP A 634 -57.17 -20.38 6.60
N LEU A 635 -56.56 -21.57 6.74
CA LEU A 635 -56.57 -22.56 5.66
C LEU A 635 -58.00 -23.05 5.44
N VAL A 636 -58.56 -22.78 4.26
CA VAL A 636 -59.94 -23.16 3.92
C VAL A 636 -60.00 -24.60 3.45
N LYS A 637 -59.10 -24.99 2.54
CA LYS A 637 -59.10 -26.33 1.93
C LYS A 637 -57.78 -26.67 1.26
N ILE A 638 -57.53 -27.97 1.13
CA ILE A 638 -56.41 -28.52 0.36
C ILE A 638 -57.00 -29.31 -0.79
N VAL A 639 -56.60 -29.01 -2.02
CA VAL A 639 -57.07 -29.71 -3.22
C VAL A 639 -55.91 -30.34 -3.99
N ASP A 640 -56.18 -31.44 -4.69
CA ASP A 640 -55.25 -31.99 -5.67
C ASP A 640 -55.32 -31.25 -7.02
N ILE A 641 -54.48 -31.64 -7.98
CA ILE A 641 -54.44 -31.05 -9.32
C ILE A 641 -55.76 -31.17 -10.10
N LEU A 642 -56.68 -32.05 -9.68
CA LEU A 642 -58.01 -32.19 -10.27
C LEU A 642 -59.08 -31.41 -9.50
N GLY A 643 -58.68 -30.59 -8.52
CA GLY A 643 -59.58 -29.78 -7.70
C GLY A 643 -60.36 -30.57 -6.65
N ARG A 644 -59.95 -31.81 -6.35
CA ARG A 644 -60.61 -32.65 -5.33
C ARG A 644 -60.02 -32.35 -3.97
N GLU A 645 -60.88 -32.16 -2.98
CA GLU A 645 -60.45 -31.92 -1.60
C GLU A 645 -59.78 -33.17 -1.01
N VAL A 646 -58.64 -32.97 -0.34
CA VAL A 646 -57.79 -34.05 0.18
C VAL A 646 -57.29 -33.74 1.58
N SER A 647 -57.03 -34.78 2.37
CA SER A 647 -56.45 -34.59 3.70
C SER A 647 -54.95 -34.28 3.62
N ILE A 648 -54.46 -33.58 4.65
CA ILE A 648 -53.09 -33.07 4.84
C ILE A 648 -52.01 -34.17 4.70
N PHE A 649 -52.40 -35.45 4.80
CA PHE A 649 -51.49 -36.61 4.77
C PHE A 649 -51.35 -37.27 3.39
N SER A 650 -51.84 -36.63 2.31
CA SER A 650 -51.76 -37.19 0.96
C SER A 650 -50.33 -37.08 0.39
N LYS A 651 -49.59 -38.20 0.43
CA LYS A 651 -48.19 -38.28 -0.05
C LYS A 651 -48.08 -38.40 -1.57
N ASN A 652 -46.95 -37.98 -2.14
CA ASN A 652 -46.59 -38.08 -3.57
C ASN A 652 -47.60 -37.41 -4.52
N LYS A 653 -48.17 -36.28 -4.11
CA LYS A 653 -49.08 -35.47 -4.92
C LYS A 653 -48.70 -33.99 -4.87
N ILE A 654 -48.99 -33.29 -5.96
CA ILE A 654 -49.02 -31.83 -5.99
C ILE A 654 -50.36 -31.40 -5.36
N LEU A 655 -50.26 -30.61 -4.31
CA LEU A 655 -51.38 -30.11 -3.52
C LEU A 655 -51.42 -28.60 -3.59
N PHE A 656 -52.63 -28.04 -3.60
CA PHE A 656 -52.89 -26.62 -3.53
C PHE A 656 -53.62 -26.31 -2.22
N TYR A 657 -52.98 -25.52 -1.37
CA TYR A 657 -53.52 -25.03 -0.11
C TYR A 657 -54.18 -23.69 -0.37
N ILE A 658 -55.49 -23.62 -0.19
CA ILE A 658 -56.31 -22.43 -0.48
C ILE A 658 -56.70 -21.80 0.84
N TYR A 659 -56.44 -20.51 0.98
CA TYR A 659 -56.69 -19.76 2.20
C TYR A 659 -57.83 -18.75 2.03
N GLU A 660 -58.39 -18.26 3.15
CA GLU A 660 -59.57 -17.38 3.16
C GLU A 660 -59.39 -16.09 2.35
N ASN A 661 -58.18 -15.55 2.32
CA ASN A 661 -57.84 -14.34 1.58
C ASN A 661 -57.64 -14.57 0.07
N GLY A 662 -57.86 -15.79 -0.43
CA GLY A 662 -57.70 -16.17 -1.83
C GLY A 662 -56.27 -16.57 -2.23
N TYR A 663 -55.32 -16.56 -1.29
CA TYR A 663 -53.96 -17.06 -1.52
C TYR A 663 -53.97 -18.56 -1.80
N VAL A 664 -53.15 -19.01 -2.76
CA VAL A 664 -53.01 -20.41 -3.13
C VAL A 664 -51.54 -20.82 -3.09
N GLU A 665 -51.21 -21.73 -2.18
CA GLU A 665 -49.86 -22.27 -2.01
C GLU A 665 -49.76 -23.65 -2.64
N LYS A 666 -48.87 -23.81 -3.63
CA LYS A 666 -48.57 -25.11 -4.24
C LYS A 666 -47.50 -25.82 -3.40
N LYS A 667 -47.80 -27.00 -2.86
CA LYS A 667 -46.84 -27.88 -2.20
C LYS A 667 -46.72 -29.21 -2.92
N GLN A 668 -45.50 -29.70 -3.06
CA GLN A 668 -45.24 -31.08 -3.42
C GLN A 668 -44.65 -31.77 -2.20
N ILE A 669 -45.42 -32.66 -1.58
CA ILE A 669 -44.92 -33.47 -0.48
C ILE A 669 -44.20 -34.67 -1.09
N ILE A 670 -42.90 -34.50 -1.28
CA ILE A 670 -41.95 -35.56 -1.68
C ILE A 670 -41.42 -36.17 -0.39
N GLN A 671 -41.39 -37.50 -0.30
CA GLN A 671 -40.69 -38.18 0.78
C GLN A 671 -39.25 -38.43 0.38
#